data_AF-A0A9X2ICX2-F1
#
_entry.id   AF-A0A9X2ICX2-F1
#
_cell.length_a   1.000
_cell.length_b   1.000
_cell.length_c   1.000
_cell.angle_alpha   90.00
_cell.angle_beta   90.00
_cell.angle_gamma   90.00
#
_symmetry.space_group_name_H-M   'P 1'
#
loop_
_entity.id
_entity.type
_entity.pdbx_description
1 polymer ?
#
loop_
_entity_poly.entity_id
_entity_poly.type
_entity_poly.pdbx_seq_one_letter_code
_entity_poly.pdbx_strand_id
1 'polypeptide(L)'
;MKINGLNVELAINEEEILDLLENYGLNLDLAVAPENIAHYVEEQKGLLLEKHQHLTKRIQDLYEAKLSQLTKEQEQAETQVASDKSSLERLVQSANSRKEFCAKAQAALNTLKKIINKESPFSELQISKEELLAYFECQPTDRVAELINAIYDEEQAKNSWYGFNRKNLWSKFTTAPTEATEEEKELVGLIKQRLKQIEKELQFGKLGRKNIPDAPKNLAENNLYALTKANQTGQKQLKENETLVAQKKNSIIRVTKQQKAVLQELEARKSEQEQALLQAQVQVLLTGLATNLEKLTLECNEFKIKLTKAAQLNDAVRKIVSDLDTMTIDDLLPLISTNQPLFLVVNEFLNQESYPEDSVLQINQTTHNLLMAIKEELAGLQKIAEGIEPMPEELAEQQKQLMAQLKSLEGKYSDLNRDYSTIEHLLSHSKNLLDPFIQLARIKNQYVEFIKQISPGMTGLQRQELVNAIEIIRKEKGDLSKLVSSEEYTGLLTLEQIKTSLQDQEKILSGFLVAGRLGQIQSDYLSLIEKSKLIASQDPKEPNEVTEWVRGIEDLDKQSSFLEQASLSQNPADLHTIKTINNLKEELNASLYGQYENTTRIVTELYDAQLTEEQKKQTKTTDDISSTKITLETLIADAEARKIFLSKAQHALGELRTNLIKNKENNMLQTPREDVLAYFEDAPTGKASLLVNALYEMEQAKSSWYGINRKNVWNRLTSAYTSEETITAKKELIELIDARLLQIKNELDVNDITQVVERPSMPANLGERNLYALSAFHQHTQQSLAEKQIILEQQMEDYIKIAQQKSETLTLLESMKITHEAQMLLNKLEDDQEKIENQGLLFAQDIAALEQTYKELHDVTDTIDPLLKEKIAVQEKSLIELSKKINDSLAAHDQLFDEFETTFNEITNKPLSMMEQKEALFKKFNELRTRKIQLDESIRPQIVDAKKMISLLECLALAEQESEVQKEASQHTPLHLLSNVYFGTVTERANAAFGLGGLFGDYLQERANTFWFNDLISSIAAFALGCFGYKTGAQLRQEYLTNELQPALTTYQNEPTMEHYEDLINVIKDGKIQFPPRTAHNETEQNKSLLSKLRQLEAEVINSNLNELTDIDENRVQSSIEM
;
A
#
# COMPACT_ATOMS: atom_id res chain seq x y z
N MET A 1 -19.51 7.48 5.51
CA MET A 1 -20.55 8.43 5.96
C MET A 1 -21.54 8.61 4.81
N LYS A 2 -22.77 8.08 4.91
CA LYS A 2 -23.78 8.20 3.84
C LYS A 2 -24.18 9.67 3.70
N ILE A 3 -24.08 10.25 2.50
CA ILE A 3 -24.67 11.56 2.16
C ILE A 3 -26.20 11.41 2.14
N ASN A 4 -26.78 11.26 3.32
CA ASN A 4 -28.23 11.27 3.50
C ASN A 4 -28.68 12.74 3.57
N GLY A 5 -29.00 13.33 2.42
CA GLY A 5 -29.57 14.69 2.42
C GLY A 5 -29.88 15.34 1.07
N LEU A 6 -29.47 14.77 -0.06
CA LEU A 6 -29.71 15.36 -1.38
C LEU A 6 -30.42 14.37 -2.32
N ASN A 7 -31.66 14.02 -1.99
CA ASN A 7 -32.56 13.44 -2.99
C ASN A 7 -32.93 14.53 -4.01
N VAL A 8 -32.23 14.58 -5.16
CA VAL A 8 -32.63 15.39 -6.31
C VAL A 8 -32.31 14.65 -7.61
N GLU A 9 -33.35 14.26 -8.34
CA GLU A 9 -33.30 13.81 -9.74
C GLU A 9 -32.63 14.85 -10.64
N LEU A 10 -31.31 14.79 -10.79
CA LEU A 10 -30.61 15.51 -11.86
C LEU A 10 -29.49 14.59 -12.38
N ALA A 11 -29.68 14.09 -13.59
CA ALA A 11 -28.78 13.23 -14.36
C ALA A 11 -27.39 13.86 -14.60
N ILE A 12 -26.60 13.94 -13.55
CA ILE A 12 -25.19 13.57 -13.57
C ILE A 12 -25.21 12.15 -13.01
N ASN A 13 -24.51 11.19 -13.63
CA ASN A 13 -24.40 9.85 -13.05
C ASN A 13 -23.77 10.01 -11.66
N GLU A 14 -24.59 10.12 -10.62
CA GLU A 14 -24.15 10.15 -9.23
C GLU A 14 -23.32 8.90 -8.96
N GLU A 15 -23.68 7.77 -9.58
CA GLU A 15 -22.87 6.56 -9.68
C GLU A 15 -21.46 6.81 -10.23
N GLU A 16 -21.28 7.58 -11.31
CA GLU A 16 -19.93 7.83 -11.87
C GLU A 16 -19.10 8.73 -10.94
N ILE A 17 -19.70 9.71 -10.25
CA ILE A 17 -18.99 10.54 -9.26
C ILE A 17 -18.70 9.75 -7.98
N LEU A 18 -19.64 8.92 -7.52
CA LEU A 18 -19.47 8.06 -6.34
C LEU A 18 -18.43 6.98 -6.60
N ASP A 19 -18.44 6.32 -7.77
CA ASP A 19 -17.43 5.36 -8.20
C ASP A 19 -16.05 6.00 -8.27
N LEU A 20 -15.94 7.23 -8.79
CA LEU A 20 -14.68 7.97 -8.83
C LEU A 20 -14.18 8.34 -7.42
N LEU A 21 -15.10 8.65 -6.49
CA LEU A 21 -14.77 8.96 -5.10
C LEU A 21 -14.44 7.71 -4.28
N GLU A 22 -15.12 6.58 -4.50
CA GLU A 22 -14.84 5.30 -3.85
C GLU A 22 -13.50 4.72 -4.30
N ASN A 23 -13.14 4.88 -5.57
CA ASN A 23 -11.86 4.44 -6.12
C ASN A 23 -10.68 5.39 -5.83
N TYR A 24 -10.90 6.48 -5.09
CA TYR A 24 -9.87 7.44 -4.73
C TYR A 24 -8.94 6.96 -3.60
N GLY A 25 -9.15 5.76 -3.07
CA GLY A 25 -8.29 5.15 -2.05
C GLY A 25 -6.90 4.75 -2.58
N LEU A 26 -5.85 5.07 -1.81
CA LEU A 26 -4.58 4.36 -1.91
C LEU A 26 -4.65 3.15 -0.98
N ASN A 27 -4.46 1.95 -1.55
CA ASN A 27 -4.20 0.77 -0.76
C ASN A 27 -2.71 0.80 -0.39
N LEU A 28 -2.41 1.33 0.79
CA LEU A 28 -1.04 1.35 1.32
C LEU A 28 -0.70 -0.06 1.77
N ASP A 29 -0.10 -0.83 0.88
CA ASP A 29 0.54 -2.09 1.24
C ASP A 29 1.82 -1.74 2.03
N LEU A 30 1.76 -1.89 3.35
CA LEU A 30 2.83 -1.51 4.28
C LEU A 30 3.93 -2.58 4.40
N ALA A 31 3.89 -3.63 3.57
CA ALA A 31 4.84 -4.74 3.58
C ALA A 31 6.22 -4.42 2.92
N VAL A 32 6.56 -3.15 2.72
CA VAL A 32 7.83 -2.73 2.08
C VAL A 32 8.94 -2.65 3.14
N ALA A 33 10.14 -3.15 2.83
CA ALA A 33 11.29 -3.13 3.74
C ALA A 33 11.64 -1.70 4.20
N PRO A 34 12.02 -1.48 5.49
CA PRO A 34 12.20 -0.15 6.11
C PRO A 34 13.06 0.83 5.31
N GLU A 35 14.11 0.31 4.67
CA GLU A 35 15.10 1.06 3.90
C GLU A 35 14.52 1.73 2.65
N ASN A 36 13.41 1.20 2.11
CA ASN A 36 12.75 1.71 0.91
C ASN A 36 11.46 2.50 1.21
N ILE A 37 11.02 2.55 2.47
CA ILE A 37 9.72 3.15 2.82
C ILE A 37 9.73 4.66 2.57
N ALA A 38 10.82 5.38 2.82
CA ALA A 38 10.88 6.82 2.56
C ALA A 38 10.69 7.15 1.06
N HIS A 39 11.31 6.37 0.17
CA HIS A 39 11.13 6.49 -1.27
C HIS A 39 9.71 6.10 -1.69
N TYR A 40 9.20 4.99 -1.15
CA TYR A 40 7.84 4.52 -1.41
C TYR A 40 6.78 5.53 -0.97
N VAL A 41 6.94 6.14 0.22
CA VAL A 41 6.04 7.20 0.72
C VAL A 41 6.04 8.41 -0.20
N GLU A 42 7.21 8.88 -0.66
CA GLU A 42 7.28 10.03 -1.56
C GLU A 42 6.71 9.70 -2.97
N GLU A 43 6.89 8.46 -3.43
CA GLU A 43 6.27 7.93 -4.66
C GLU A 43 4.74 7.86 -4.52
N GLN A 44 4.22 7.33 -3.41
CA GLN A 44 2.79 7.29 -3.12
C GLN A 44 2.18 8.69 -3.00
N LYS A 45 2.92 9.65 -2.44
CA LYS A 45 2.53 11.07 -2.40
C LYS A 45 2.45 11.66 -3.81
N GLY A 46 3.40 11.35 -4.67
CA GLY A 46 3.39 11.74 -6.08
C GLY A 46 2.17 11.18 -6.82
N LEU A 47 1.90 9.89 -6.65
CA LEU A 47 0.74 9.19 -7.21
C LEU A 47 -0.58 9.77 -6.69
N LEU A 48 -0.65 10.09 -5.39
CA LEU A 48 -1.81 10.73 -4.78
C LEU A 48 -2.11 12.08 -5.45
N LEU A 49 -1.07 12.91 -5.60
CA LEU A 49 -1.20 14.24 -6.20
C LEU A 49 -1.62 14.16 -7.67
N GLU A 50 -1.06 13.21 -8.43
CA GLU A 50 -1.43 12.98 -9.83
C GLU A 50 -2.88 12.50 -9.96
N LYS A 51 -3.30 11.53 -9.15
CA LYS A 51 -4.69 11.06 -9.08
C LYS A 51 -5.65 12.20 -8.72
N HIS A 52 -5.31 13.03 -7.72
CA HIS A 52 -6.12 14.19 -7.32
C HIS A 52 -6.32 15.17 -8.47
N GLN A 53 -5.23 15.51 -9.16
CA GLN A 53 -5.26 16.45 -10.28
C GLN A 53 -6.11 15.90 -11.43
N HIS A 54 -5.95 14.62 -11.75
CA HIS A 54 -6.73 13.97 -12.80
C HIS A 54 -8.23 13.94 -12.47
N LEU A 55 -8.59 13.57 -11.24
CA LEU A 55 -9.98 13.54 -10.77
C LEU A 55 -10.60 14.93 -10.68
N THR A 56 -9.87 15.91 -10.15
CA THR A 56 -10.29 17.32 -10.11
C THR A 56 -10.65 17.80 -11.51
N LYS A 57 -9.77 17.54 -12.49
CA LYS A 57 -9.99 17.92 -13.89
C LYS A 57 -11.20 17.21 -14.49
N ARG A 58 -11.31 15.89 -14.30
CA ARG A 58 -12.46 15.08 -14.77
C ARG A 58 -13.79 15.62 -14.23
N ILE A 59 -13.86 15.93 -12.93
CA ILE A 59 -15.05 16.51 -12.28
C ILE A 59 -15.35 17.89 -12.86
N GLN A 60 -14.34 18.75 -13.02
CA GLN A 60 -14.50 20.06 -13.64
C GLN A 60 -15.07 19.96 -15.06
N ASP A 61 -14.51 19.08 -15.90
CA ASP A 61 -14.95 18.85 -17.28
C ASP A 61 -16.42 18.40 -17.35
N LEU A 62 -16.83 17.46 -16.48
CA LEU A 62 -18.21 16.96 -16.41
C LEU A 62 -19.21 18.07 -16.03
N TYR A 63 -18.90 18.84 -15.00
CA TYR A 63 -19.76 19.95 -14.57
C TYR A 63 -19.78 21.09 -15.58
N GLU A 64 -18.65 21.39 -16.24
CA GLU A 64 -18.56 22.43 -17.27
C GLU A 64 -19.38 22.06 -18.52
N ALA A 65 -19.35 20.79 -18.95
CA ALA A 65 -20.20 20.29 -20.01
C ALA A 65 -21.69 20.46 -19.67
N LYS A 66 -22.09 20.15 -18.43
CA LYS A 66 -23.48 20.28 -17.98
C LYS A 66 -23.93 21.73 -17.86
N LEU A 67 -23.09 22.60 -17.29
CA LEU A 67 -23.35 24.03 -17.19
C LEU A 67 -23.46 24.66 -18.59
N SER A 68 -22.61 24.24 -19.53
CA SER A 68 -22.68 24.68 -20.93
C SER A 68 -24.00 24.26 -21.59
N GLN A 69 -24.47 23.04 -21.34
CA GLN A 69 -25.78 22.58 -21.83
C GLN A 69 -26.92 23.44 -21.26
N LEU A 70 -26.98 23.60 -19.93
CA LEU A 70 -28.04 24.36 -19.27
C LEU A 70 -28.04 25.84 -19.67
N THR A 71 -26.86 26.42 -19.90
CA THR A 71 -26.71 27.80 -20.38
C THR A 71 -27.28 27.95 -21.79
N LYS A 72 -26.99 27.03 -22.71
CA LYS A 72 -27.60 27.02 -24.05
C LYS A 72 -29.12 26.87 -23.99
N GLU A 73 -29.64 26.00 -23.13
CA GLU A 73 -31.09 25.84 -22.93
C GLU A 73 -31.74 27.11 -22.36
N GLN A 74 -31.07 27.81 -21.44
CA GLN A 74 -31.51 29.10 -20.92
C GLN A 74 -31.53 30.16 -22.03
N GLU A 75 -30.46 30.30 -22.82
CA GLU A 75 -30.37 31.26 -23.92
C GLU A 75 -31.45 31.03 -24.98
N GLN A 76 -31.75 29.76 -25.31
CA GLN A 76 -32.84 29.40 -26.22
C GLN A 76 -34.20 29.83 -25.65
N ALA A 77 -34.45 29.57 -24.36
CA ALA A 77 -35.69 29.98 -23.71
C ALA A 77 -35.83 31.51 -23.63
N GLU A 78 -34.76 32.24 -23.34
CA GLU A 78 -34.73 33.70 -23.35
C GLU A 78 -34.99 34.29 -24.74
N THR A 79 -34.43 33.66 -25.78
CA THR A 79 -34.70 34.03 -27.18
C THR A 79 -36.17 33.83 -27.53
N GLN A 80 -36.79 32.73 -27.06
CA GLN A 80 -38.21 32.47 -27.25
C GLN A 80 -39.08 33.50 -26.52
N VAL A 81 -38.74 33.86 -25.27
CA VAL A 81 -39.42 34.93 -24.52
C VAL A 81 -39.36 36.27 -25.27
N ALA A 82 -38.20 36.63 -25.84
CA ALA A 82 -38.04 37.85 -26.62
C ALA A 82 -38.88 37.84 -27.92
N SER A 83 -38.97 36.69 -28.58
CA SER A 83 -39.82 36.47 -29.76
C SER A 83 -41.31 36.58 -29.43
N ASP A 84 -41.74 35.96 -28.33
CA ASP A 84 -43.13 36.01 -27.85
C ASP A 84 -43.54 37.44 -27.48
N LYS A 85 -42.65 38.17 -26.80
CA LYS A 85 -42.87 39.58 -26.45
C LYS A 85 -43.04 40.45 -27.70
N SER A 86 -42.19 40.25 -28.70
CA SER A 86 -42.27 40.94 -29.99
C SER A 86 -43.57 40.60 -30.75
N SER A 87 -44.00 39.33 -30.70
CA SER A 87 -45.25 38.86 -31.32
C SER A 87 -46.49 39.46 -30.62
N LEU A 88 -46.45 39.57 -29.29
CA LEU A 88 -47.49 40.25 -28.51
C LEU A 88 -47.56 41.75 -28.84
N GLU A 89 -46.42 42.44 -28.98
CA GLU A 89 -46.38 43.84 -29.39
C GLU A 89 -47.03 44.05 -30.77
N ARG A 90 -46.77 43.16 -31.74
CA ARG A 90 -47.44 43.18 -33.05
C ARG A 90 -48.94 42.96 -32.95
N LEU A 91 -49.40 42.05 -32.09
CA LEU A 91 -50.83 41.82 -31.83
C LEU A 91 -51.51 43.06 -31.22
N VAL A 92 -50.83 43.75 -30.30
CA VAL A 92 -51.31 45.01 -29.71
C VAL A 92 -51.43 46.10 -30.78
N GLN A 93 -50.41 46.24 -31.64
CA GLN A 93 -50.45 47.18 -32.77
C GLN A 93 -51.59 46.86 -33.73
N SER A 94 -51.76 45.59 -34.12
CA SER A 94 -52.86 45.13 -34.99
C SER A 94 -54.23 45.42 -34.37
N ALA A 95 -54.40 45.20 -33.06
CA ALA A 95 -55.63 45.52 -32.34
C ALA A 95 -55.91 47.03 -32.32
N ASN A 96 -54.89 47.87 -32.16
CA ASN A 96 -55.04 49.32 -32.22
C ASN A 96 -55.44 49.79 -33.62
N SER A 97 -54.77 49.31 -34.68
CA SER A 97 -55.13 49.61 -36.07
C SER A 97 -56.55 49.14 -36.40
N ARG A 98 -56.95 47.96 -35.91
CA ARG A 98 -58.31 47.45 -36.07
C ARG A 98 -59.35 48.33 -35.39
N LYS A 99 -59.05 48.81 -34.19
CA LYS A 99 -59.91 49.72 -33.44
C LYS A 99 -60.06 51.07 -34.13
N GLU A 100 -58.98 51.64 -34.67
CA GLU A 100 -59.01 52.86 -35.46
C GLU A 100 -59.84 52.69 -36.74
N PHE A 101 -59.65 51.58 -37.45
CA PHE A 101 -60.44 51.22 -38.62
C PHE A 101 -61.93 51.13 -38.29
N CYS A 102 -62.29 50.40 -37.23
CA CYS A 102 -63.67 50.28 -36.76
C CYS A 102 -64.28 51.64 -36.39
N ALA A 103 -63.53 52.52 -35.73
CA ALA A 103 -63.99 53.86 -35.37
C ALA A 103 -64.22 54.75 -36.63
N LYS A 104 -63.30 54.71 -37.60
CA LYS A 104 -63.45 55.40 -38.89
C LYS A 104 -64.66 54.89 -39.67
N ALA A 105 -64.80 53.57 -39.79
CA ALA A 105 -65.93 52.92 -40.44
C ALA A 105 -67.26 53.30 -39.75
N GLN A 106 -67.30 53.30 -38.41
CA GLN A 106 -68.49 53.70 -37.65
C GLN A 106 -68.88 55.15 -37.92
N ALA A 107 -67.90 56.07 -37.95
CA ALA A 107 -68.16 57.48 -38.22
C ALA A 107 -68.69 57.68 -39.66
N ALA A 108 -68.03 57.08 -40.65
CA ALA A 108 -68.39 57.17 -42.06
C ALA A 108 -69.79 56.58 -42.33
N LEU A 109 -70.07 55.38 -41.84
CA LEU A 109 -71.37 54.72 -42.00
C LEU A 109 -72.51 55.47 -41.29
N ASN A 110 -72.24 56.13 -40.16
CA ASN A 110 -73.23 56.99 -39.49
C ASN A 110 -73.51 58.28 -40.28
N THR A 111 -72.49 58.88 -40.89
CA THR A 111 -72.65 60.03 -41.79
C THR A 111 -73.48 59.65 -43.01
N LEU A 112 -73.16 58.51 -43.64
CA LEU A 112 -73.92 57.98 -44.78
C LEU A 112 -75.39 57.71 -44.41
N LYS A 113 -75.63 57.04 -43.28
CA LYS A 113 -76.98 56.80 -42.76
C LYS A 113 -77.77 58.11 -42.55
N LYS A 114 -77.12 59.20 -42.14
CA LYS A 114 -77.77 60.52 -41.98
C LYS A 114 -78.08 61.18 -43.31
N ILE A 115 -77.23 61.03 -44.32
CA ILE A 115 -77.44 61.59 -45.67
C ILE A 115 -78.62 60.89 -46.34
N ILE A 116 -78.65 59.55 -46.33
CA ILE A 116 -79.73 58.75 -46.93
C ILE A 116 -81.09 59.05 -46.27
N ASN A 117 -81.13 59.25 -44.94
CA ASN A 117 -82.36 59.57 -44.21
C ASN A 117 -82.86 61.02 -44.39
N LYS A 118 -82.07 61.93 -44.98
CA LYS A 118 -82.43 63.33 -45.20
C LYS A 118 -83.08 63.59 -46.57
N GLU A 119 -83.35 62.54 -47.35
CA GLU A 119 -83.87 62.63 -48.72
C GLU A 119 -82.97 63.50 -49.65
N SER A 120 -81.68 63.61 -49.34
CA SER A 120 -80.70 64.27 -50.21
C SER A 120 -80.29 63.30 -51.33
N PRO A 121 -80.13 63.75 -52.59
CA PRO A 121 -79.68 62.89 -53.67
C PRO A 121 -78.29 62.32 -53.35
N PHE A 122 -78.09 61.03 -53.66
CA PHE A 122 -76.84 60.28 -53.45
C PHE A 122 -75.57 61.02 -53.97
N SER A 123 -75.73 61.93 -54.92
CA SER A 123 -74.70 62.80 -55.54
C SER A 123 -73.87 63.70 -54.60
N GLU A 124 -74.16 63.75 -53.30
CA GLU A 124 -73.35 64.45 -52.27
C GLU A 124 -72.46 63.51 -51.43
N LEU A 125 -72.34 62.24 -51.81
CA LEU A 125 -71.54 61.25 -51.10
C LEU A 125 -70.04 61.61 -51.08
N GLN A 126 -69.53 61.92 -49.89
CA GLN A 126 -68.09 62.15 -49.66
C GLN A 126 -67.28 60.84 -49.48
N ILE A 127 -67.92 59.68 -49.51
CA ILE A 127 -67.27 58.36 -49.31
C ILE A 127 -67.17 57.66 -50.66
N SER A 128 -65.97 57.22 -51.05
CA SER A 128 -65.81 56.51 -52.33
C SER A 128 -66.42 55.11 -52.28
N LYS A 129 -66.69 54.53 -53.47
CA LYS A 129 -67.16 53.15 -53.63
C LYS A 129 -66.21 52.18 -52.93
N GLU A 130 -64.91 52.36 -53.12
CA GLU A 130 -63.85 51.52 -52.55
C GLU A 130 -63.79 51.64 -51.02
N GLU A 131 -63.94 52.85 -50.48
CA GLU A 131 -63.99 53.07 -49.03
C GLU A 131 -65.22 52.45 -48.39
N LEU A 132 -66.38 52.54 -49.05
CA LEU A 132 -67.62 51.95 -48.55
C LEU A 132 -67.55 50.42 -48.55
N LEU A 133 -67.08 49.81 -49.64
CA LEU A 133 -66.82 48.37 -49.71
C LEU A 133 -65.84 47.91 -48.63
N ALA A 134 -64.78 48.69 -48.38
CA ALA A 134 -63.82 48.41 -47.32
C ALA A 134 -64.47 48.45 -45.92
N TYR A 135 -65.30 49.45 -45.60
CA TYR A 135 -65.97 49.56 -44.29
C TYR A 135 -66.98 48.43 -44.01
N PHE A 136 -67.57 47.86 -45.07
CA PHE A 136 -68.41 46.68 -44.98
C PHE A 136 -67.64 45.36 -44.91
N GLU A 137 -66.33 45.36 -45.26
CA GLU A 137 -65.46 44.17 -45.29
C GLU A 137 -65.99 43.06 -46.21
N CYS A 138 -66.65 43.47 -47.29
CA CYS A 138 -67.25 42.54 -48.22
C CYS A 138 -66.24 42.03 -49.25
N GLN A 139 -66.35 40.75 -49.58
CA GLN A 139 -65.70 40.19 -50.76
C GLN A 139 -66.46 40.64 -52.03
N PRO A 140 -65.80 40.71 -53.20
CA PRO A 140 -66.43 41.15 -54.45
C PRO A 140 -67.69 40.34 -54.84
N THR A 141 -67.79 39.11 -54.33
CA THR A 141 -68.90 38.16 -54.55
C THR A 141 -70.05 38.31 -53.56
N ASP A 142 -69.94 39.19 -52.56
CA ASP A 142 -70.97 39.36 -51.56
C ASP A 142 -72.13 40.16 -52.13
N ARG A 143 -73.37 39.75 -51.81
CA ARG A 143 -74.60 40.48 -52.19
C ARG A 143 -74.57 41.97 -51.81
N VAL A 144 -73.88 42.30 -50.70
CA VAL A 144 -73.70 43.69 -50.25
C VAL A 144 -72.77 44.46 -51.19
N ALA A 145 -71.72 43.82 -51.72
CA ALA A 145 -70.83 44.42 -52.71
C ALA A 145 -71.55 44.61 -54.05
N GLU A 146 -72.36 43.65 -54.48
CA GLU A 146 -73.22 43.77 -55.67
C GLU A 146 -74.20 44.94 -55.55
N LEU A 147 -74.84 45.09 -54.39
CA LEU A 147 -75.76 46.20 -54.11
C LEU A 147 -75.05 47.57 -54.12
N ILE A 148 -73.87 47.66 -53.47
CA ILE A 148 -73.06 48.89 -53.48
C ILE A 148 -72.60 49.22 -54.90
N ASN A 149 -72.18 48.21 -55.69
CA ASN A 149 -71.79 48.39 -57.08
C ASN A 149 -72.97 48.92 -57.90
N ALA A 150 -74.16 48.33 -57.78
CA ALA A 150 -75.35 48.77 -58.50
C ALA A 150 -75.72 50.24 -58.20
N ILE A 151 -75.68 50.64 -56.91
CA ILE A 151 -76.00 52.02 -56.49
C ILE A 151 -75.00 53.04 -57.06
N TYR A 152 -73.69 52.77 -56.97
CA TYR A 152 -72.67 53.66 -57.51
C TYR A 152 -72.62 53.67 -59.05
N ASP A 153 -72.89 52.54 -59.70
CA ASP A 153 -72.95 52.44 -61.17
C ASP A 153 -74.19 53.19 -61.71
N GLU A 154 -75.32 53.16 -60.98
CA GLU A 154 -76.51 53.97 -61.29
C GLU A 154 -76.26 55.48 -61.10
N GLU A 155 -75.51 55.85 -60.06
CA GLU A 155 -75.10 57.24 -59.81
C GLU A 155 -74.10 57.76 -60.86
N GLN A 156 -73.13 56.94 -61.26
CA GLN A 156 -72.20 57.26 -62.34
C GLN A 156 -72.93 57.38 -63.69
N ALA A 157 -73.96 56.55 -63.92
CA ALA A 157 -74.85 56.66 -65.08
C ALA A 157 -75.78 57.90 -65.03
N LYS A 158 -76.06 58.46 -63.85
CA LYS A 158 -76.76 59.74 -63.66
C LYS A 158 -75.83 60.96 -63.89
N ASN A 159 -74.53 60.83 -63.59
CA ASN A 159 -73.52 61.91 -63.69
C ASN A 159 -72.68 61.91 -64.99
N SER A 160 -72.73 60.87 -65.83
CA SER A 160 -72.06 60.85 -67.13
C SER A 160 -72.73 61.82 -68.12
N TRP A 161 -72.10 62.96 -68.41
CA TRP A 161 -72.61 63.94 -69.39
C TRP A 161 -71.75 63.95 -70.66
N TYR A 162 -72.27 63.33 -71.73
CA TYR A 162 -72.45 63.91 -73.09
C TYR A 162 -73.33 62.95 -73.92
N GLY A 163 -74.66 63.16 -73.92
CA GLY A 163 -75.57 62.69 -74.97
C GLY A 163 -76.30 61.35 -74.76
N PHE A 164 -77.63 61.43 -74.58
CA PHE A 164 -78.65 60.40 -74.87
C PHE A 164 -78.56 59.02 -74.17
N ASN A 165 -79.22 58.89 -73.00
CA ASN A 165 -79.64 57.59 -72.46
C ASN A 165 -81.17 57.41 -72.56
N ARG A 166 -81.61 56.60 -73.53
CA ARG A 166 -83.03 56.41 -73.89
C ARG A 166 -83.85 55.65 -72.82
N LYS A 167 -83.20 54.97 -71.88
CA LYS A 167 -83.87 54.22 -70.79
C LYS A 167 -84.34 55.09 -69.61
N ASN A 168 -83.73 56.27 -69.38
CA ASN A 168 -84.05 57.13 -68.23
C ASN A 168 -85.01 58.30 -68.53
N LEU A 169 -85.54 58.38 -69.76
CA LEU A 169 -86.51 59.42 -70.14
C LEU A 169 -87.95 59.10 -69.73
N TRP A 170 -88.28 57.81 -69.52
CA TRP A 170 -89.63 57.40 -69.10
C TRP A 170 -89.85 57.47 -67.58
N SER A 171 -88.80 57.37 -66.77
CA SER A 171 -88.91 57.45 -65.30
C SER A 171 -89.02 58.88 -64.75
N LYS A 172 -88.60 59.91 -65.51
CA LYS A 172 -88.70 61.32 -65.06
C LYS A 172 -90.09 61.95 -65.18
N PHE A 173 -91.07 61.25 -65.77
CA PHE A 173 -92.43 61.79 -65.97
C PHE A 173 -93.52 61.13 -65.10
N THR A 174 -93.23 60.14 -64.25
CA THR A 174 -94.28 59.38 -63.54
C THR A 174 -94.07 59.07 -62.05
N THR A 175 -93.25 59.82 -61.29
CA THR A 175 -93.27 59.72 -59.81
C THR A 175 -92.99 61.04 -59.09
N ALA A 176 -93.85 61.28 -58.08
CA ALA A 176 -93.87 62.31 -57.03
C ALA A 176 -92.57 62.39 -56.19
N PRO A 177 -92.39 63.39 -55.29
CA PRO A 177 -91.12 63.60 -54.58
C PRO A 177 -90.63 62.34 -53.85
N THR A 178 -89.46 61.88 -54.31
CA THR A 178 -88.39 61.13 -53.64
C THR A 178 -88.73 60.36 -52.36
N GLU A 179 -89.37 59.19 -52.51
CA GLU A 179 -89.14 58.10 -51.56
C GLU A 179 -87.87 57.34 -51.96
N ALA A 180 -87.01 57.03 -50.98
CA ALA A 180 -85.79 56.24 -51.19
C ALA A 180 -86.08 54.92 -51.96
N THR A 181 -85.21 54.54 -52.89
CA THR A 181 -85.36 53.31 -53.68
C THR A 181 -85.35 52.07 -52.76
N GLU A 182 -85.96 50.95 -53.19
CA GLU A 182 -85.92 49.67 -52.44
C GLU A 182 -84.47 49.26 -52.10
N GLU A 183 -83.53 49.51 -53.03
CA GLU A 183 -82.10 49.23 -52.90
C GLU A 183 -81.42 50.16 -51.87
N GLU A 184 -81.81 51.44 -51.80
CA GLU A 184 -81.36 52.38 -50.74
C GLU A 184 -81.89 51.98 -49.36
N LYS A 185 -83.15 51.50 -49.28
CA LYS A 185 -83.75 50.97 -48.04
C LYS A 185 -83.04 49.69 -47.58
N GLU A 186 -82.69 48.79 -48.50
CA GLU A 186 -81.90 47.59 -48.22
C GLU A 186 -80.50 47.96 -47.72
N LEU A 187 -79.83 48.92 -48.37
CA LEU A 187 -78.52 49.43 -47.93
C LEU A 187 -78.57 50.03 -46.53
N VAL A 188 -79.60 50.81 -46.18
CA VAL A 188 -79.78 51.35 -44.81
C VAL A 188 -79.96 50.22 -43.79
N GLY A 189 -80.65 49.14 -44.16
CA GLY A 189 -80.76 47.92 -43.35
C GLY A 189 -79.39 47.28 -43.07
N LEU A 190 -78.58 47.14 -44.12
CA LEU A 190 -77.22 46.60 -44.04
C LEU A 190 -76.27 47.51 -43.25
N ILE A 191 -76.36 48.84 -43.43
CA ILE A 191 -75.60 49.82 -42.62
C ILE A 191 -75.94 49.66 -41.14
N LYS A 192 -77.22 49.53 -40.77
CA LYS A 192 -77.64 49.30 -39.38
C LYS A 192 -77.06 48.00 -38.82
N GLN A 193 -77.06 46.93 -39.61
CA GLN A 193 -76.48 45.65 -39.21
C GLN A 193 -74.97 45.75 -39.00
N ARG A 194 -74.25 46.39 -39.92
CA ARG A 194 -72.80 46.58 -39.85
C ARG A 194 -72.39 47.50 -38.69
N LEU A 195 -73.10 48.60 -38.47
CA LEU A 195 -72.90 49.47 -37.30
C LEU A 195 -73.07 48.69 -35.99
N LYS A 196 -74.08 47.80 -35.91
CA LYS A 196 -74.28 46.93 -34.75
C LYS A 196 -73.15 45.91 -34.57
N GLN A 197 -72.56 45.41 -35.65
CA GLN A 197 -71.37 44.54 -35.60
C GLN A 197 -70.14 45.31 -35.10
N ILE A 198 -69.87 46.50 -35.66
CA ILE A 198 -68.75 47.36 -35.26
C ILE A 198 -68.88 47.79 -33.80
N GLU A 199 -70.09 48.15 -33.35
CA GLU A 199 -70.33 48.51 -31.94
C GLU A 199 -70.06 47.34 -31.00
N LYS A 200 -70.49 46.13 -31.37
CA LYS A 200 -70.14 44.90 -30.64
C LYS A 200 -68.65 44.60 -30.65
N GLU A 201 -67.92 44.94 -31.72
CA GLU A 201 -66.48 44.75 -31.81
C GLU A 201 -65.73 45.75 -30.90
N LEU A 202 -66.11 47.03 -30.97
CA LEU A 202 -65.51 48.12 -30.17
C LEU A 202 -65.79 48.00 -28.67
N GLN A 203 -66.93 47.42 -28.26
CA GLN A 203 -67.25 47.13 -26.85
C GLN A 203 -66.24 46.19 -26.17
N PHE A 204 -65.48 45.41 -26.95
CA PHE A 204 -64.42 44.50 -26.46
C PHE A 204 -63.00 45.04 -26.70
N GLY A 205 -62.85 46.28 -27.18
CA GLY A 205 -61.55 46.92 -27.49
C GLY A 205 -60.67 47.29 -26.29
N LYS A 206 -60.83 46.63 -25.14
CA LYS A 206 -59.90 46.66 -24.01
C LYS A 206 -59.24 45.28 -23.88
N LEU A 207 -57.99 45.18 -24.31
CA LEU A 207 -57.14 44.00 -24.12
C LEU A 207 -57.05 43.69 -22.62
N GLY A 208 -57.43 42.48 -22.18
CA GLY A 208 -57.30 42.03 -20.77
C GLY A 208 -58.55 41.46 -20.06
N ARG A 209 -59.70 41.28 -20.73
CA ARG A 209 -60.90 40.66 -20.10
C ARG A 209 -60.78 39.14 -19.96
N LYS A 210 -60.84 38.59 -18.74
CA LYS A 210 -60.64 37.16 -18.44
C LYS A 210 -61.66 36.17 -19.07
N ASN A 211 -62.75 36.63 -19.70
CA ASN A 211 -63.74 35.79 -20.37
C ASN A 211 -64.17 36.45 -21.69
N ILE A 212 -63.72 35.91 -22.82
CA ILE A 212 -64.10 36.37 -24.16
C ILE A 212 -65.11 35.37 -24.74
N PRO A 213 -66.36 35.77 -25.04
CA PRO A 213 -67.30 34.91 -25.74
C PRO A 213 -66.83 34.64 -27.18
N ASP A 214 -67.27 33.53 -27.76
CA ASP A 214 -66.97 33.21 -29.17
C ASP A 214 -67.40 34.35 -30.09
N ALA A 215 -66.58 34.62 -31.10
CA ALA A 215 -66.86 35.68 -32.07
C ALA A 215 -68.22 35.40 -32.74
N PRO A 216 -69.11 36.41 -32.83
CA PRO A 216 -70.32 36.32 -33.65
C PRO A 216 -70.00 35.80 -35.05
N LYS A 217 -70.81 34.86 -35.57
CA LYS A 217 -70.70 34.43 -36.97
C LYS A 217 -70.86 35.67 -37.88
N ASN A 218 -69.98 35.80 -38.88
CA ASN A 218 -69.90 36.92 -39.84
C ASN A 218 -69.09 38.16 -39.40
N LEU A 219 -67.98 37.97 -38.67
CA LEU A 219 -66.96 39.00 -38.43
C LEU A 219 -65.68 38.67 -39.20
N ALA A 220 -64.88 39.68 -39.54
CA ALA A 220 -63.57 39.50 -40.18
C ALA A 220 -62.64 38.62 -39.35
N GLU A 221 -61.75 37.84 -39.97
CA GLU A 221 -60.84 36.92 -39.28
C GLU A 221 -59.89 37.63 -38.30
N ASN A 222 -59.53 38.89 -38.58
CA ASN A 222 -58.71 39.76 -37.74
C ASN A 222 -59.51 40.70 -36.83
N ASN A 223 -60.75 40.33 -36.48
CA ASN A 223 -61.58 41.13 -35.58
C ASN A 223 -60.98 41.24 -34.16
N LEU A 224 -61.44 42.23 -33.39
CA LEU A 224 -60.95 42.46 -32.02
C LEU A 224 -61.16 41.27 -31.06
N TYR A 225 -62.12 40.35 -31.30
CA TYR A 225 -62.26 39.13 -30.49
C TYR A 225 -61.12 38.14 -30.76
N ALA A 226 -60.82 37.88 -32.04
CA ALA A 226 -59.75 36.99 -32.45
C ALA A 226 -58.38 37.51 -31.97
N LEU A 227 -58.13 38.82 -32.14
CA LEU A 227 -56.89 39.45 -31.68
C LEU A 227 -56.76 39.45 -30.14
N THR A 228 -57.86 39.64 -29.39
CA THR A 228 -57.82 39.59 -27.93
C THR A 228 -57.59 38.15 -27.42
N LYS A 229 -58.19 37.13 -28.08
CA LYS A 229 -57.97 35.72 -27.75
C LYS A 229 -56.54 35.26 -28.09
N ALA A 230 -56.01 35.68 -29.23
CA ALA A 230 -54.61 35.45 -29.60
C ALA A 230 -53.65 36.10 -28.60
N ASN A 231 -53.93 37.34 -28.19
CA ASN A 231 -53.15 38.05 -27.17
C ASN A 231 -53.18 37.33 -25.81
N GLN A 232 -54.32 36.80 -25.37
CA GLN A 232 -54.40 36.00 -24.14
C GLN A 232 -53.59 34.71 -24.20
N THR A 233 -53.68 34.02 -25.34
CA THR A 233 -52.93 32.78 -25.57
C THR A 233 -51.43 33.06 -25.57
N GLY A 234 -51.00 34.11 -26.28
CA GLY A 234 -49.61 34.56 -26.27
C GLY A 234 -49.12 35.03 -24.89
N GLN A 235 -49.96 35.71 -24.09
CA GLN A 235 -49.61 36.07 -22.71
C GLN A 235 -49.45 34.86 -21.80
N LYS A 236 -50.23 33.79 -22.02
CA LYS A 236 -50.09 32.54 -21.28
C LYS A 236 -48.77 31.84 -21.66
N GLN A 237 -48.49 31.72 -22.96
CA GLN A 237 -47.22 31.16 -23.46
C GLN A 237 -46.00 31.94 -22.97
N LEU A 238 -46.05 33.28 -23.00
CA LEU A 238 -44.98 34.13 -22.47
C LEU A 238 -44.69 33.82 -21.01
N LYS A 239 -45.72 33.69 -20.17
CA LYS A 239 -45.55 33.35 -18.74
C LYS A 239 -45.00 31.95 -18.52
N GLU A 240 -45.43 30.98 -19.33
CA GLU A 240 -44.88 29.61 -19.29
C GLU A 240 -43.38 29.63 -19.63
N ASN A 241 -42.99 30.36 -20.68
CA ASN A 241 -41.60 30.50 -21.10
C ASN A 241 -40.75 31.31 -20.09
N GLU A 242 -41.29 32.38 -19.49
CA GLU A 242 -40.63 33.11 -18.39
C GLU A 242 -40.39 32.20 -17.17
N THR A 243 -41.36 31.32 -16.86
CA THR A 243 -41.23 30.33 -15.78
C THR A 243 -40.15 29.30 -16.10
N LEU A 244 -40.07 28.84 -17.35
CA LEU A 244 -39.03 27.92 -17.82
C LEU A 244 -37.63 28.55 -17.70
N VAL A 245 -37.46 29.82 -18.10
CA VAL A 245 -36.19 30.56 -17.92
C VAL A 245 -35.80 30.61 -16.44
N ALA A 246 -36.74 30.93 -15.54
CA ALA A 246 -36.48 30.96 -14.11
C ALA A 246 -36.08 29.58 -13.56
N GLN A 247 -36.73 28.50 -14.02
CA GLN A 247 -36.39 27.12 -13.65
C GLN A 247 -34.97 26.74 -14.11
N LYS A 248 -34.58 27.09 -15.35
CA LYS A 248 -33.24 26.81 -15.89
C LYS A 248 -32.16 27.58 -15.15
N LYS A 249 -32.40 28.86 -14.84
CA LYS A 249 -31.49 29.68 -14.01
C LYS A 249 -31.28 29.09 -12.61
N ASN A 250 -32.35 28.61 -11.98
CA ASN A 250 -32.25 27.93 -10.68
C ASN A 250 -31.50 26.60 -10.78
N SER A 251 -31.66 25.87 -11.90
CA SER A 251 -30.93 24.62 -12.15
C SER A 251 -29.42 24.87 -12.28
N ILE A 252 -29.01 25.92 -13.00
CA ILE A 252 -27.60 26.36 -13.09
C ILE A 252 -27.03 26.66 -11.71
N ILE A 253 -27.74 27.46 -10.90
CA ILE A 253 -27.30 27.80 -9.52
C ILE A 253 -27.10 26.53 -8.67
N ARG A 254 -28.02 25.55 -8.77
CA ARG A 254 -27.90 24.28 -8.06
C ARG A 254 -26.69 23.48 -8.51
N VAL A 255 -26.47 23.33 -9.81
CA VAL A 255 -25.34 22.58 -10.38
C VAL A 255 -24.00 23.24 -10.00
N THR A 256 -23.89 24.56 -10.05
CA THR A 256 -22.70 25.28 -9.58
C THR A 256 -22.44 25.06 -8.08
N LYS A 257 -23.49 25.04 -7.26
CA LYS A 257 -23.36 24.75 -5.83
C LYS A 257 -22.90 23.31 -5.58
N GLN A 258 -23.42 22.34 -6.33
CA GLN A 258 -23.00 20.94 -6.27
C GLN A 258 -21.53 20.77 -6.69
N GLN A 259 -21.12 21.37 -7.81
CA GLN A 259 -19.71 21.36 -8.26
C GLN A 259 -18.77 21.83 -7.15
N LYS A 260 -19.11 22.95 -6.49
CA LYS A 260 -18.30 23.49 -5.40
C LYS A 260 -18.26 22.54 -4.19
N ALA A 261 -19.37 21.90 -3.84
CA ALA A 261 -19.43 20.95 -2.73
C ALA A 261 -18.58 19.71 -3.01
N VAL A 262 -18.68 19.12 -4.20
CA VAL A 262 -17.89 17.94 -4.60
C VAL A 262 -16.39 18.26 -4.62
N LEU A 263 -15.98 19.41 -5.15
CA LEU A 263 -14.58 19.83 -5.14
C LEU A 263 -14.05 20.08 -3.71
N GLN A 264 -14.89 20.58 -2.81
CA GLN A 264 -14.53 20.73 -1.39
C GLN A 264 -14.36 19.38 -0.69
N GLU A 265 -15.22 18.40 -0.99
CA GLU A 265 -15.08 17.04 -0.44
C GLU A 265 -13.82 16.35 -0.96
N LEU A 266 -13.50 16.49 -2.24
CA LEU A 266 -12.27 15.93 -2.83
C LEU A 266 -11.02 16.51 -2.15
N GLU A 267 -10.98 17.83 -1.91
CA GLU A 267 -9.84 18.46 -1.21
C GLU A 267 -9.75 18.01 0.26
N ALA A 268 -10.89 17.80 0.92
CA ALA A 268 -10.92 17.24 2.28
C ALA A 268 -10.35 15.80 2.32
N ARG A 269 -10.74 14.94 1.37
CA ARG A 269 -10.21 13.56 1.27
C ARG A 269 -8.72 13.54 0.94
N LYS A 270 -8.25 14.42 0.07
CA LYS A 270 -6.80 14.57 -0.18
C LYS A 270 -6.05 14.92 1.10
N SER A 271 -6.54 15.91 1.87
CA SER A 271 -5.91 16.29 3.14
C SER A 271 -5.92 15.14 4.15
N GLU A 272 -6.99 14.35 4.21
CA GLU A 272 -7.09 13.16 5.08
C GLU A 272 -6.06 12.08 4.68
N GLN A 273 -5.90 11.82 3.39
CA GLN A 273 -4.92 10.86 2.87
C GLN A 273 -3.48 11.34 3.03
N GLU A 274 -3.21 12.64 2.85
CA GLU A 274 -1.90 13.23 3.15
C GLU A 274 -1.55 13.10 4.64
N GLN A 275 -2.53 13.29 5.54
CA GLN A 275 -2.33 13.04 6.97
C GLN A 275 -2.08 11.57 7.28
N ALA A 276 -2.84 10.64 6.69
CA ALA A 276 -2.63 9.21 6.88
C ALA A 276 -1.25 8.76 6.40
N LEU A 277 -0.78 9.30 5.26
CA LEU A 277 0.56 9.02 4.73
C LEU A 277 1.66 9.53 5.68
N LEU A 278 1.52 10.74 6.21
CA LEU A 278 2.46 11.29 7.20
C LEU A 278 2.46 10.47 8.49
N GLN A 279 1.30 10.01 8.97
CA GLN A 279 1.18 9.14 10.13
C GLN A 279 1.91 7.80 9.91
N ALA A 280 1.72 7.18 8.75
CA ALA A 280 2.44 5.95 8.39
C ALA A 280 3.97 6.17 8.33
N GLN A 281 4.41 7.30 7.77
CA GLN A 281 5.83 7.66 7.74
C GLN A 281 6.39 7.82 9.16
N VAL A 282 5.66 8.47 10.07
CA VAL A 282 6.08 8.59 11.48
C VAL A 282 6.12 7.22 12.17
N GLN A 283 5.13 6.36 11.98
CA GLN A 283 5.12 5.01 12.57
C GLN A 283 6.35 4.20 12.16
N VAL A 284 6.72 4.26 10.88
CA VAL A 284 7.89 3.57 10.35
C VAL A 284 9.17 4.11 10.97
N LEU A 285 9.31 5.44 11.05
CA LEU A 285 10.48 6.06 11.68
C LEU A 285 10.57 5.73 13.18
N LEU A 286 9.44 5.70 13.90
CA LEU A 286 9.41 5.26 15.31
C LEU A 286 9.88 3.81 15.46
N THR A 287 9.48 2.93 14.53
CA THR A 287 9.87 1.50 14.56
C THR A 287 11.37 1.33 14.27
N GLY A 288 11.90 2.09 13.30
CA GLY A 288 13.34 2.13 13.02
C GLY A 288 14.15 2.65 14.21
N LEU A 289 13.68 3.74 14.84
CA LEU A 289 14.29 4.29 16.06
C LEU A 289 14.28 3.29 17.23
N ALA A 290 13.19 2.55 17.43
CA ALA A 290 13.13 1.51 18.45
C ALA A 290 14.18 0.41 18.22
N THR A 291 14.31 -0.05 16.97
CA THR A 291 15.31 -1.06 16.58
C THR A 291 16.74 -0.55 16.80
N ASN A 292 17.03 0.69 16.43
CA ASN A 292 18.34 1.30 16.64
C ASN A 292 18.64 1.50 18.14
N LEU A 293 17.64 1.84 18.95
CA LEU A 293 17.78 1.95 20.41
C LEU A 293 18.07 0.59 21.07
N GLU A 294 17.48 -0.49 20.59
CA GLU A 294 17.81 -1.86 21.03
C GLU A 294 19.25 -2.22 20.68
N LYS A 295 19.70 -1.92 19.45
CA LYS A 295 21.09 -2.10 19.03
C LYS A 295 22.05 -1.29 19.90
N LEU A 296 21.74 -0.03 20.20
CA LEU A 296 22.55 0.81 21.08
C LEU A 296 22.60 0.24 22.51
N THR A 297 21.51 -0.34 22.98
CA THR A 297 21.45 -1.01 24.29
C THR A 297 22.38 -2.21 24.33
N LEU A 298 22.39 -3.03 23.26
CA LEU A 298 23.28 -4.17 23.13
C LEU A 298 24.75 -3.74 23.12
N GLU A 299 25.11 -2.75 22.29
CA GLU A 299 26.47 -2.23 22.21
C GLU A 299 26.95 -1.63 23.55
N CYS A 300 26.09 -0.88 24.26
CA CYS A 300 26.40 -0.39 25.61
C CYS A 300 26.65 -1.53 26.61
N ASN A 301 25.88 -2.62 26.53
CA ASN A 301 26.07 -3.77 27.42
C ASN A 301 27.38 -4.51 27.10
N GLU A 302 27.71 -4.68 25.82
CA GLU A 302 28.98 -5.26 25.39
C GLU A 302 30.16 -4.38 25.84
N PHE A 303 30.05 -3.07 25.66
CA PHE A 303 31.04 -2.10 26.14
C PHE A 303 31.28 -2.25 27.64
N LYS A 304 30.20 -2.35 28.43
CA LYS A 304 30.29 -2.59 29.88
C LYS A 304 30.98 -3.90 30.25
N ILE A 305 30.68 -4.99 29.55
CA ILE A 305 31.30 -6.30 29.80
C ILE A 305 32.80 -6.22 29.52
N LYS A 306 33.20 -5.64 28.38
CA LYS A 306 34.63 -5.51 28.03
C LYS A 306 35.36 -4.54 28.98
N LEU A 307 34.72 -3.45 29.42
CA LEU A 307 35.26 -2.57 30.47
C LEU A 307 35.45 -3.29 31.80
N THR A 308 34.51 -4.17 32.18
CA THR A 308 34.64 -4.96 33.41
C THR A 308 35.84 -5.92 33.33
N LYS A 309 36.04 -6.58 32.18
CA LYS A 309 37.22 -7.42 31.94
C LYS A 309 38.52 -6.60 32.01
N ALA A 310 38.52 -5.39 31.45
CA ALA A 310 39.67 -4.49 31.49
C ALA A 310 39.99 -4.01 32.93
N ALA A 311 38.96 -3.73 33.74
CA ALA A 311 39.12 -3.40 35.15
C ALA A 311 39.70 -4.58 35.95
N GLN A 312 39.20 -5.80 35.73
CA GLN A 312 39.73 -7.02 36.34
C GLN A 312 41.19 -7.26 35.96
N LEU A 313 41.54 -7.02 34.68
CA LEU A 313 42.92 -7.10 34.22
C LEU A 313 43.81 -6.08 34.94
N ASN A 314 43.35 -4.84 35.06
CA ASN A 314 44.06 -3.81 35.80
C ASN A 314 44.24 -4.17 37.29
N ASP A 315 43.25 -4.78 37.94
CA ASP A 315 43.35 -5.26 39.32
C ASP A 315 44.35 -6.42 39.44
N ALA A 316 44.39 -7.34 38.47
CA ALA A 316 45.38 -8.40 38.42
C ALA A 316 46.81 -7.85 38.23
N VAL A 317 46.97 -6.84 37.37
CA VAL A 317 48.25 -6.15 37.17
C VAL A 317 48.67 -5.42 38.44
N ARG A 318 47.76 -4.69 39.10
CA ARG A 318 48.04 -4.03 40.39
C ARG A 318 48.45 -5.02 41.47
N LYS A 319 47.81 -6.20 41.51
CA LYS A 319 48.21 -7.28 42.43
C LYS A 319 49.63 -7.76 42.13
N ILE A 320 49.98 -7.97 40.86
CA ILE A 320 51.35 -8.33 40.47
C ILE A 320 52.34 -7.24 40.89
N VAL A 321 52.02 -5.96 40.65
CA VAL A 321 52.87 -4.83 41.08
C VAL A 321 53.02 -4.80 42.61
N SER A 322 51.95 -5.02 43.36
CA SER A 322 52.02 -5.12 44.83
C SER A 322 52.82 -6.33 45.32
N ASP A 323 52.74 -7.47 44.62
CA ASP A 323 53.52 -8.67 44.94
C ASP A 323 55.01 -8.42 44.65
N LEU A 324 55.32 -7.74 43.54
CA LEU A 324 56.68 -7.33 43.15
C LEU A 324 57.35 -6.45 44.21
N ASP A 325 56.62 -5.55 44.86
CA ASP A 325 57.15 -4.67 45.92
C ASP A 325 57.64 -5.43 47.16
N THR A 326 57.18 -6.68 47.36
CA THR A 326 57.52 -7.50 48.53
C THR A 326 58.50 -8.63 48.25
N MET A 327 58.84 -8.86 46.98
CA MET A 327 59.63 -10.00 46.53
C MET A 327 61.14 -9.73 46.49
N THR A 328 61.93 -10.78 46.72
CA THR A 328 63.38 -10.70 46.49
C THR A 328 63.69 -10.80 45.00
N ILE A 329 64.86 -10.32 44.58
CA ILE A 329 65.30 -10.38 43.18
C ILE A 329 65.27 -11.82 42.63
N ASP A 330 65.45 -12.84 43.47
CA ASP A 330 65.43 -14.26 43.09
C ASP A 330 64.03 -14.84 42.85
N ASP A 331 63.00 -14.21 43.40
CA ASP A 331 61.59 -14.58 43.23
C ASP A 331 60.94 -13.94 41.97
N LEU A 332 61.60 -12.94 41.37
CA LEU A 332 61.10 -12.21 40.20
C LEU A 332 60.98 -13.08 38.94
N LEU A 333 61.90 -14.03 38.76
CA LEU A 333 62.01 -14.84 37.55
C LEU A 333 60.86 -15.85 37.41
N PRO A 334 60.55 -16.65 38.45
CA PRO A 334 59.36 -17.51 38.45
C PRO A 334 58.06 -16.72 38.31
N LEU A 335 57.94 -15.56 38.96
CA LEU A 335 56.73 -14.73 38.88
C LEU A 335 56.50 -14.23 37.45
N ILE A 336 57.56 -13.76 36.76
CA ILE A 336 57.45 -13.26 35.39
C ILE A 336 57.13 -14.37 34.41
N SER A 337 57.76 -15.54 34.55
CA SER A 337 57.44 -16.71 33.71
C SER A 337 56.02 -17.22 33.95
N THR A 338 55.53 -17.20 35.19
CA THR A 338 54.16 -17.63 35.54
C THR A 338 53.10 -16.65 35.04
N ASN A 339 53.40 -15.35 35.00
CA ASN A 339 52.47 -14.30 34.58
C ASN A 339 52.71 -13.79 33.14
N GLN A 340 53.60 -14.42 32.38
CA GLN A 340 53.89 -14.07 30.99
C GLN A 340 52.63 -14.04 30.08
N PRO A 341 51.66 -14.95 30.21
CA PRO A 341 50.39 -14.86 29.48
C PRO A 341 49.61 -13.59 29.81
N LEU A 342 49.62 -13.17 31.07
CA LEU A 342 48.90 -11.97 31.53
C LEU A 342 49.57 -10.70 31.00
N PHE A 343 50.91 -10.67 30.93
CA PHE A 343 51.63 -9.56 30.30
C PHE A 343 51.40 -9.48 28.79
N LEU A 344 51.28 -10.62 28.09
CA LEU A 344 50.89 -10.65 26.68
C LEU A 344 49.48 -10.07 26.50
N VAL A 345 48.51 -10.49 27.32
CA VAL A 345 47.13 -9.96 27.29
C VAL A 345 47.07 -8.46 27.58
N VAL A 346 47.85 -7.95 28.54
CA VAL A 346 47.94 -6.49 28.82
C VAL A 346 48.55 -5.73 27.65
N ASN A 347 49.58 -6.30 27.01
CA ASN A 347 50.26 -5.67 25.90
C ASN A 347 49.42 -5.72 24.62
N GLU A 348 48.64 -6.78 24.39
CA GLU A 348 47.63 -6.89 23.32
C GLU A 348 46.47 -5.92 23.54
N PHE A 349 45.99 -5.77 24.79
CA PHE A 349 44.95 -4.81 25.13
C PHE A 349 45.38 -3.34 24.88
N LEU A 350 46.67 -3.04 25.00
CA LEU A 350 47.23 -1.69 24.86
C LEU A 350 47.86 -1.41 23.49
N ASN A 351 48.37 -2.43 22.78
CA ASN A 351 48.97 -2.29 21.45
C ASN A 351 47.98 -2.81 20.41
N GLN A 352 47.28 -1.87 19.78
CA GLN A 352 46.12 -2.02 18.90
C GLN A 352 46.37 -2.75 17.56
N GLU A 353 47.45 -3.53 17.41
CA GLU A 353 47.94 -3.98 16.09
C GLU A 353 47.49 -5.38 15.66
N SER A 354 46.96 -6.23 16.55
CA SER A 354 46.73 -7.65 16.20
C SER A 354 45.27 -8.07 15.97
N TYR A 355 44.26 -7.39 16.54
CA TYR A 355 42.83 -7.67 16.30
C TYR A 355 41.97 -6.39 16.48
N PRO A 356 41.78 -5.56 15.45
CA PRO A 356 41.07 -4.29 15.59
C PRO A 356 39.59 -4.45 15.97
N GLU A 357 38.90 -5.42 15.36
CA GLU A 357 37.43 -5.59 15.38
C GLU A 357 36.81 -5.82 16.77
N ASP A 358 37.61 -6.24 17.76
CA ASP A 358 37.14 -6.56 19.11
C ASP A 358 37.61 -5.59 20.21
N SER A 359 38.31 -4.52 19.84
CA SER A 359 38.89 -3.61 20.82
C SER A 359 37.83 -2.76 21.55
N VAL A 360 38.10 -2.45 22.82
CA VAL A 360 37.25 -1.58 23.65
C VAL A 360 37.11 -0.17 23.03
N LEU A 361 38.15 0.29 22.33
CA LEU A 361 38.15 1.55 21.59
C LEU A 361 37.19 1.51 20.40
N GLN A 362 37.20 0.44 19.59
CA GLN A 362 36.30 0.30 18.46
C GLN A 362 34.85 0.24 18.93
N ILE A 363 34.54 -0.53 19.97
CA ILE A 363 33.18 -0.57 20.53
C ILE A 363 32.74 0.81 21.04
N ASN A 364 33.62 1.57 21.70
CA ASN A 364 33.32 2.94 22.11
C ASN A 364 32.99 3.83 20.88
N GLN A 365 33.77 3.73 19.80
CA GLN A 365 33.54 4.48 18.55
C GLN A 365 32.24 4.06 17.85
N THR A 366 31.97 2.75 17.73
CA THR A 366 30.74 2.23 17.12
C THR A 366 29.51 2.67 17.92
N THR A 367 29.57 2.53 19.26
CA THR A 367 28.49 2.98 20.16
C THR A 367 28.26 4.48 20.05
N HIS A 368 29.33 5.27 19.92
CA HIS A 368 29.23 6.72 19.71
C HIS A 368 28.55 7.07 18.37
N ASN A 369 28.98 6.42 17.29
CA ASN A 369 28.44 6.67 15.95
C ASN A 369 26.96 6.29 15.88
N LEU A 370 26.58 5.15 16.47
CA LEU A 370 25.19 4.71 16.55
C LEU A 370 24.33 5.70 17.36
N LEU A 371 24.85 6.19 18.50
CA LEU A 371 24.17 7.22 19.28
C LEU A 371 23.95 8.52 18.49
N MET A 372 24.92 8.94 17.69
CA MET A 372 24.80 10.14 16.85
C MET A 372 23.79 9.93 15.70
N ALA A 373 23.80 8.77 15.06
CA ALA A 373 22.83 8.42 14.02
C ALA A 373 21.38 8.45 14.56
N ILE A 374 21.14 7.87 15.74
CA ILE A 374 19.82 7.88 16.40
C ILE A 374 19.35 9.32 16.69
N LYS A 375 20.25 10.23 17.06
CA LYS A 375 19.90 11.64 17.30
C LYS A 375 19.49 12.35 16.01
N GLU A 376 20.17 12.08 14.90
CA GLU A 376 19.84 12.64 13.60
C GLU A 376 18.48 12.13 13.10
N GLU A 377 18.22 10.83 13.23
CA GLU A 377 16.91 10.22 12.92
C GLU A 377 15.77 10.84 13.76
N LEU A 378 16.01 11.07 15.05
CA LEU A 378 15.03 11.66 15.95
C LEU A 378 14.73 13.12 15.62
N ALA A 379 15.74 13.90 15.20
CA ALA A 379 15.54 15.26 14.70
C ALA A 379 14.73 15.26 13.39
N GLY A 380 14.97 14.29 12.50
CA GLY A 380 14.16 14.06 11.31
C GLY A 380 12.70 13.75 11.64
N LEU A 381 12.47 12.86 12.61
CA LEU A 381 11.14 12.49 13.06
C LEU A 381 10.39 13.67 13.68
N GLN A 382 11.04 14.50 14.50
CA GLN A 382 10.42 15.70 15.07
C GLN A 382 9.93 16.66 13.98
N LYS A 383 10.74 16.88 12.94
CA LYS A 383 10.38 17.74 11.82
C LYS A 383 9.18 17.22 11.02
N ILE A 384 9.03 15.90 10.88
CA ILE A 384 7.88 15.28 10.20
C ILE A 384 6.64 15.32 11.11
N ALA A 385 6.81 15.06 12.40
CA ALA A 385 5.73 15.11 13.40
C ALA A 385 5.10 16.51 13.52
N GLU A 386 5.86 17.59 13.35
CA GLU A 386 5.35 18.97 13.28
C GLU A 386 4.34 19.19 12.14
N GLY A 387 4.34 18.33 11.11
CA GLY A 387 3.41 18.39 9.98
C GLY A 387 2.08 17.65 10.20
N ILE A 388 1.89 16.94 11.31
CA ILE A 388 0.69 16.15 11.60
C ILE A 388 -0.17 16.87 12.64
N GLU A 389 -1.34 17.37 12.23
CA GLU A 389 -2.23 18.13 13.14
C GLU A 389 -3.67 17.59 13.11
N PRO A 390 -4.17 16.95 14.19
CA PRO A 390 -3.45 16.54 15.41
C PRO A 390 -2.67 15.23 15.22
N MET A 391 -1.50 15.13 15.85
CA MET A 391 -0.75 13.87 15.96
C MET A 391 -1.56 12.84 16.77
N PRO A 392 -1.72 11.59 16.28
CA PRO A 392 -2.37 10.53 17.04
C PRO A 392 -1.73 10.34 18.43
N GLU A 393 -2.56 10.22 19.46
CA GLU A 393 -2.12 10.12 20.86
C GLU A 393 -1.16 8.94 21.08
N GLU A 394 -1.40 7.82 20.39
CA GLU A 394 -0.55 6.63 20.42
C GLU A 394 0.86 6.90 19.87
N LEU A 395 0.98 7.58 18.71
CA LEU A 395 2.26 7.94 18.12
C LEU A 395 3.03 8.95 18.99
N ALA A 396 2.32 9.90 19.58
CA ALA A 396 2.90 10.89 20.47
C ALA A 396 3.45 10.24 21.75
N GLU A 397 2.73 9.28 22.33
CA GLU A 397 3.20 8.56 23.52
C GLU A 397 4.36 7.60 23.17
N GLN A 398 4.34 6.92 22.02
CA GLN A 398 5.47 6.13 21.54
C GLN A 398 6.73 7.00 21.35
N GLN A 399 6.61 8.15 20.68
CA GLN A 399 7.72 9.09 20.50
C GLN A 399 8.31 9.53 21.85
N LYS A 400 7.44 9.85 22.82
CA LYS A 400 7.84 10.26 24.17
C LYS A 400 8.56 9.13 24.94
N GLN A 401 8.09 7.89 24.79
CA GLN A 401 8.75 6.73 25.40
C GLN A 401 10.14 6.49 24.80
N LEU A 402 10.30 6.54 23.48
CA LEU A 402 11.59 6.38 22.81
C LEU A 402 12.57 7.50 23.19
N MET A 403 12.10 8.75 23.30
CA MET A 403 12.91 9.87 23.80
C MET A 403 13.41 9.64 25.24
N ALA A 404 12.57 9.09 26.10
CA ALA A 404 12.96 8.76 27.48
C ALA A 404 14.01 7.63 27.52
N GLN A 405 13.86 6.61 26.67
CA GLN A 405 14.83 5.52 26.53
C GLN A 405 16.18 6.02 26.01
N LEU A 406 16.19 6.84 24.94
CA LEU A 406 17.40 7.44 24.41
C LEU A 406 18.15 8.22 25.50
N LYS A 407 17.44 9.07 26.25
CA LYS A 407 18.04 9.86 27.34
C LYS A 407 18.65 8.98 28.44
N SER A 408 18.03 7.83 28.72
CA SER A 408 18.60 6.85 29.66
C SER A 408 19.88 6.20 29.11
N LEU A 409 19.89 5.83 27.83
CA LEU A 409 21.06 5.24 27.16
C LEU A 409 22.21 6.23 27.01
N GLU A 410 21.92 7.50 26.72
CA GLU A 410 22.92 8.58 26.74
C GLU A 410 23.62 8.67 28.10
N GLY A 411 22.85 8.60 29.19
CA GLY A 411 23.39 8.57 30.55
C GLY A 411 24.30 7.37 30.76
N LYS A 412 23.84 6.17 30.39
CA LYS A 412 24.63 4.93 30.51
C LYS A 412 25.92 4.98 29.68
N TYR A 413 25.86 5.42 28.42
CA TYR A 413 27.03 5.57 27.57
C TYR A 413 28.00 6.60 28.13
N SER A 414 27.51 7.74 28.65
CA SER A 414 28.37 8.75 29.29
C SER A 414 29.10 8.20 30.51
N ASP A 415 28.43 7.37 31.32
CA ASP A 415 29.06 6.70 32.47
C ASP A 415 30.12 5.69 31.99
N LEU A 416 29.80 4.86 31.00
CA LEU A 416 30.73 3.87 30.43
C LEU A 416 31.96 4.53 29.80
N ASN A 417 31.78 5.62 29.08
CA ASN A 417 32.88 6.35 28.46
C ASN A 417 33.79 7.01 29.53
N ARG A 418 33.22 7.47 30.65
CA ARG A 418 34.01 7.93 31.80
C ARG A 418 34.82 6.78 32.42
N ASP A 419 34.20 5.62 32.58
CA ASP A 419 34.85 4.43 33.12
C ASP A 419 35.96 3.94 32.19
N TYR A 420 35.73 3.99 30.87
CA TYR A 420 36.75 3.74 29.84
C TYR A 420 37.96 4.66 29.98
N SER A 421 37.77 5.98 30.01
CA SER A 421 38.88 6.93 30.17
C SER A 421 39.65 6.69 31.48
N THR A 422 38.95 6.28 32.54
CA THR A 422 39.58 5.95 33.83
C THR A 422 40.44 4.69 33.73
N ILE A 423 39.90 3.61 33.15
CA ILE A 423 40.60 2.33 32.98
C ILE A 423 41.77 2.47 32.00
N GLU A 424 41.60 3.21 30.91
CA GLU A 424 42.66 3.52 29.95
C GLU A 424 43.83 4.23 30.62
N HIS A 425 43.54 5.25 31.44
CA HIS A 425 44.57 5.94 32.23
C HIS A 425 45.25 4.99 33.23
N LEU A 426 44.50 4.13 33.91
CA LEU A 426 45.05 3.17 34.89
C LEU A 426 45.91 2.08 34.25
N LEU A 427 45.50 1.55 33.09
CA LEU A 427 46.26 0.54 32.35
C LEU A 427 47.51 1.16 31.72
N SER A 428 47.42 2.38 31.19
CA SER A 428 48.58 3.13 30.69
C SER A 428 49.58 3.40 31.80
N HIS A 429 49.11 3.82 32.99
CA HIS A 429 49.95 3.96 34.17
C HIS A 429 50.58 2.62 34.57
N SER A 430 49.81 1.54 34.66
CA SER A 430 50.32 0.21 35.03
C SER A 430 51.34 -0.35 34.02
N LYS A 431 51.18 -0.09 32.72
CA LYS A 431 52.18 -0.43 31.69
C LYS A 431 53.48 0.32 31.90
N ASN A 432 53.42 1.62 32.16
CA ASN A 432 54.60 2.43 32.47
C ASN A 432 55.33 1.96 33.74
N LEU A 433 54.59 1.37 34.69
CA LEU A 433 55.17 0.75 35.89
C LEU A 433 55.80 -0.63 35.59
N LEU A 434 55.17 -1.45 34.75
CA LEU A 434 55.65 -2.80 34.40
C LEU A 434 56.89 -2.82 33.51
N ASP A 435 56.98 -1.90 32.55
CA ASP A 435 58.06 -1.88 31.55
C ASP A 435 59.47 -1.87 32.19
N PRO A 436 59.75 -1.06 33.23
CA PRO A 436 61.00 -1.12 33.98
C PRO A 436 61.28 -2.48 34.64
N PHE A 437 60.27 -3.17 35.18
CA PHE A 437 60.43 -4.49 35.81
C PHE A 437 60.72 -5.59 34.77
N ILE A 438 60.04 -5.54 33.61
CA ILE A 438 60.32 -6.45 32.49
C ILE A 438 61.75 -6.25 31.99
N GLN A 439 62.22 -5.00 31.90
CA GLN A 439 63.61 -4.71 31.56
C GLN A 439 64.60 -5.21 32.61
N LEU A 440 64.34 -5.01 33.91
CA LEU A 440 65.16 -5.53 35.00
C LEU A 440 65.29 -7.06 34.97
N ALA A 441 64.20 -7.77 34.65
CA ALA A 441 64.19 -9.22 34.53
C ALA A 441 64.96 -9.72 33.30
N ARG A 442 64.85 -9.04 32.15
CA ARG A 442 65.67 -9.32 30.96
C ARG A 442 67.15 -9.13 31.26
N ILE A 443 67.51 -8.04 31.93
CA ILE A 443 68.89 -7.75 32.35
C ILE A 443 69.41 -8.84 33.31
N LYS A 444 68.57 -9.32 34.24
CA LYS A 444 68.94 -10.43 35.14
C LYS A 444 69.17 -11.75 34.38
N ASN A 445 68.30 -12.10 33.43
CA ASN A 445 68.46 -13.29 32.61
C ASN A 445 69.74 -13.23 31.75
N GLN A 446 70.01 -12.08 31.15
CA GLN A 446 71.27 -11.84 30.44
C GLN A 446 72.48 -12.02 31.37
N TYR A 447 72.41 -11.50 32.61
CA TYR A 447 73.45 -11.66 33.61
C TYR A 447 73.69 -13.13 34.02
N VAL A 448 72.61 -13.92 34.19
CA VAL A 448 72.69 -15.35 34.52
C VAL A 448 73.29 -16.16 33.37
N GLU A 449 72.89 -15.89 32.12
CA GLU A 449 73.49 -16.51 30.94
C GLU A 449 74.97 -16.14 30.76
N PHE A 450 75.33 -14.87 31.01
CA PHE A 450 76.73 -14.44 31.00
C PHE A 450 77.57 -15.16 32.07
N ILE A 451 77.02 -15.43 33.27
CA ILE A 451 77.71 -16.20 34.31
C ILE A 451 77.91 -17.67 33.89
N LYS A 452 76.94 -18.30 33.21
CA LYS A 452 77.07 -19.68 32.71
C LYS A 452 78.13 -19.82 31.63
N GLN A 453 78.38 -18.77 30.84
CA GLN A 453 79.43 -18.75 29.80
C GLN A 453 80.86 -18.64 30.37
N ILE A 454 81.04 -18.42 31.69
CA ILE A 454 82.36 -18.38 32.34
C ILE A 454 82.88 -19.81 32.54
N SER A 455 83.60 -20.33 31.54
CA SER A 455 84.34 -21.59 31.63
C SER A 455 85.79 -21.37 32.10
N PRO A 456 86.42 -22.33 32.81
CA PRO A 456 87.80 -22.24 33.28
C PRO A 456 88.85 -22.02 32.16
N GLY A 457 88.50 -22.22 30.89
CA GLY A 457 89.39 -22.11 29.72
C GLY A 457 89.38 -20.76 28.99
N MET A 458 88.63 -19.74 29.46
CA MET A 458 88.54 -18.45 28.77
C MET A 458 89.87 -17.68 28.71
N THR A 459 90.20 -17.14 27.53
CA THR A 459 91.39 -16.32 27.31
C THR A 459 91.28 -14.95 28.00
N GLY A 460 92.42 -14.30 28.29
CA GLY A 460 92.45 -13.00 28.99
C GLY A 460 91.68 -11.88 28.28
N LEU A 461 91.57 -11.93 26.95
CA LEU A 461 90.83 -10.95 26.15
C LEU A 461 89.31 -11.15 26.27
N GLN A 462 88.84 -12.40 26.15
CA GLN A 462 87.43 -12.76 26.33
C GLN A 462 86.95 -12.44 27.75
N ARG A 463 87.81 -12.63 28.75
CA ARG A 463 87.50 -12.29 30.15
C ARG A 463 87.33 -10.77 30.34
N GLN A 464 88.03 -9.94 29.57
CA GLN A 464 87.95 -8.48 29.66
C GLN A 464 86.74 -7.90 28.91
N GLU A 465 86.37 -8.47 27.75
CA GLU A 465 85.12 -8.15 27.06
C GLU A 465 83.89 -8.50 27.91
N LEU A 466 83.92 -9.66 28.59
CA LEU A 466 82.86 -10.08 29.50
C LEU A 466 82.73 -9.14 30.72
N VAL A 467 83.86 -8.70 31.28
CA VAL A 467 83.86 -7.74 32.41
C VAL A 467 83.27 -6.40 31.99
N ASN A 468 83.58 -5.90 30.79
CA ASN A 468 82.99 -4.67 30.26
C ASN A 468 81.47 -4.81 30.02
N ALA A 469 81.02 -5.96 29.49
CA ALA A 469 79.58 -6.23 29.31
C ALA A 469 78.84 -6.31 30.66
N ILE A 470 79.45 -6.94 31.66
CA ILE A 470 78.94 -6.99 33.05
C ILE A 470 78.87 -5.59 33.69
N GLU A 471 79.80 -4.70 33.35
CA GLU A 471 79.86 -3.34 33.90
C GLU A 471 78.81 -2.40 33.27
N ILE A 472 78.50 -2.57 31.97
CA ILE A 472 77.37 -1.90 31.29
C ILE A 472 76.05 -2.33 31.92
N ILE A 473 75.85 -3.64 32.09
CA ILE A 473 74.66 -4.23 32.73
C ILE A 473 74.50 -3.73 34.19
N ARG A 474 75.60 -3.59 34.94
CA ARG A 474 75.58 -3.03 36.31
C ARG A 474 75.13 -1.57 36.34
N LYS A 475 75.54 -0.78 35.36
CA LYS A 475 75.17 0.63 35.24
C LYS A 475 73.67 0.78 34.91
N GLU A 476 73.16 0.01 33.95
CA GLU A 476 71.74 -0.03 33.62
C GLU A 476 70.87 -0.47 34.81
N LYS A 477 71.30 -1.49 35.56
CA LYS A 477 70.66 -1.90 36.83
C LYS A 477 70.64 -0.75 37.86
N GLY A 478 71.73 0.02 37.96
CA GLY A 478 71.85 1.14 38.89
C GLY A 478 70.95 2.33 38.56
N ASP A 479 70.70 2.58 37.28
CA ASP A 479 69.82 3.66 36.83
C ASP A 479 68.33 3.26 36.94
N LEU A 480 67.98 1.99 36.66
CA LEU A 480 66.64 1.44 36.89
C LEU A 480 66.27 1.34 38.38
N SER A 481 67.23 0.98 39.24
CA SER A 481 67.00 0.90 40.70
C SER A 481 66.71 2.26 41.35
N LYS A 482 67.19 3.36 40.77
CA LYS A 482 66.88 4.73 41.21
C LYS A 482 65.48 5.18 40.79
N LEU A 483 64.97 4.67 39.66
CA LEU A 483 63.63 4.95 39.14
C LEU A 483 62.53 4.30 40.01
N VAL A 484 62.78 3.08 40.50
CA VAL A 484 61.85 2.31 41.36
C VAL A 484 61.80 2.84 42.80
N SER A 485 62.75 3.69 43.21
CA SER A 485 62.86 4.20 44.59
C SER A 485 62.22 5.60 44.81
N SER A 486 61.44 6.14 43.87
CA SER A 486 60.76 7.44 44.04
C SER A 486 59.41 7.31 44.80
N GLU A 487 59.04 8.36 45.53
CA GLU A 487 57.97 8.45 46.56
C GLU A 487 56.52 8.07 46.16
N GLU A 488 56.24 7.49 44.99
CA GLU A 488 54.88 7.12 44.55
C GLU A 488 54.40 5.73 45.03
N TYR A 489 55.18 4.99 45.81
CA TYR A 489 55.00 3.55 46.05
C TYR A 489 54.73 3.14 47.51
N THR A 490 54.04 3.96 48.30
CA THR A 490 53.65 3.56 49.67
C THR A 490 52.18 3.83 49.97
N GLY A 491 51.33 2.81 49.84
CA GLY A 491 50.07 2.74 50.57
C GLY A 491 49.03 1.75 50.03
N LEU A 492 48.86 0.59 50.69
CA LEU A 492 47.71 0.30 51.59
C LEU A 492 47.65 -1.18 52.01
N LEU A 493 47.12 -1.36 53.23
CA LEU A 493 47.21 -2.53 54.10
C LEU A 493 46.05 -3.54 53.95
N THR A 494 46.37 -4.78 54.38
CA THR A 494 45.56 -5.78 55.10
C THR A 494 44.53 -6.64 54.35
N LEU A 495 44.96 -7.85 53.99
CA LEU A 495 44.16 -8.97 53.51
C LEU A 495 44.22 -10.14 54.52
N GLU A 496 43.98 -9.83 55.80
CA GLU A 496 43.95 -10.81 56.91
C GLU A 496 42.52 -11.06 57.43
N GLN A 497 41.50 -10.79 56.60
CA GLN A 497 40.08 -11.00 56.96
C GLN A 497 39.24 -11.77 55.92
N ILE A 498 39.81 -12.22 54.79
CA ILE A 498 39.09 -13.06 53.80
C ILE A 498 39.44 -14.55 53.93
N LYS A 499 40.43 -14.87 54.77
CA LYS A 499 40.88 -16.24 55.05
C LYS A 499 39.89 -17.05 55.91
N THR A 500 38.88 -16.41 56.50
CA THR A 500 37.95 -17.05 57.48
C THR A 500 36.51 -17.19 56.98
N SER A 501 36.23 -17.01 55.68
CA SER A 501 34.88 -17.19 55.10
C SER A 501 34.78 -18.29 54.04
N LEU A 502 35.88 -18.98 53.72
CA LEU A 502 35.93 -20.02 52.68
C LEU A 502 36.24 -21.43 53.23
N GLN A 503 36.01 -21.66 54.53
CA GLN A 503 36.18 -22.99 55.14
C GLN A 503 34.88 -23.61 55.69
N ASP A 504 33.72 -22.99 55.48
CA ASP A 504 32.42 -23.44 56.04
C ASP A 504 31.35 -23.83 55.00
N GLN A 505 31.67 -24.02 53.72
CA GLN A 505 30.65 -24.41 52.71
C GLN A 505 31.01 -25.61 51.82
N GLU A 506 31.94 -26.45 52.23
CA GLU A 506 32.37 -27.63 51.44
C GLU A 506 32.03 -28.98 52.07
N LYS A 507 31.19 -29.02 53.10
CA LYS A 507 30.79 -30.28 53.74
C LYS A 507 29.40 -30.10 54.37
N ILE A 508 28.41 -30.88 53.91
CA ILE A 508 26.96 -30.84 54.21
C ILE A 508 26.19 -30.05 53.13
N LEU A 509 25.83 -30.62 51.97
CA LEU A 509 24.55 -31.33 51.78
C LEU A 509 24.43 -32.01 50.39
N SER A 510 25.46 -32.71 49.93
CA SER A 510 25.45 -33.49 48.67
C SER A 510 24.99 -34.95 48.84
N GLY A 511 23.96 -35.19 49.67
CA GLY A 511 23.44 -36.55 49.79
C GLY A 511 22.11 -36.60 50.53
N PHE A 512 21.01 -36.63 49.78
CA PHE A 512 19.90 -37.58 49.95
C PHE A 512 18.79 -37.30 48.91
N LEU A 513 18.35 -38.38 48.24
CA LEU A 513 17.15 -38.54 47.39
C LEU A 513 17.26 -38.30 45.87
N VAL A 514 17.96 -39.19 45.14
CA VAL A 514 17.62 -39.47 43.73
C VAL A 514 17.81 -40.97 43.43
N ALA A 515 16.76 -41.76 43.71
CA ALA A 515 16.60 -43.10 43.12
C ALA A 515 15.11 -43.45 42.85
N GLY A 516 14.17 -42.56 43.19
CA GLY A 516 12.73 -42.75 42.95
C GLY A 516 12.13 -41.90 41.82
N ARG A 517 12.90 -41.03 41.16
CA ARG A 517 12.37 -40.10 40.14
C ARG A 517 12.44 -40.60 38.69
N LEU A 518 13.40 -41.47 38.33
CA LEU A 518 13.58 -41.94 36.95
C LEU A 518 12.43 -42.83 36.45
N GLY A 519 11.92 -43.74 37.29
CA GLY A 519 10.78 -44.59 36.93
C GLY A 519 9.47 -43.81 36.78
N GLN A 520 9.32 -42.69 37.51
CA GLN A 520 8.17 -41.81 37.41
C GLN A 520 8.18 -41.03 36.08
N ILE A 521 9.34 -40.46 35.70
CA ILE A 521 9.51 -39.73 34.44
C ILE A 521 9.23 -40.62 33.23
N GLN A 522 9.71 -41.87 33.25
CA GLN A 522 9.42 -42.85 32.17
C GLN A 522 7.92 -43.18 32.08
N SER A 523 7.24 -43.36 33.22
CA SER A 523 5.79 -43.59 33.27
C SER A 523 5.00 -42.38 32.77
N ASP A 524 5.46 -41.16 33.07
CA ASP A 524 4.81 -39.92 32.68
C ASP A 524 4.94 -39.67 31.16
N TYR A 525 6.11 -39.95 30.55
CA TYR A 525 6.28 -39.91 29.09
C TYR A 525 5.39 -40.93 28.36
N LEU A 526 5.30 -42.17 28.87
CA LEU A 526 4.41 -43.19 28.29
C LEU A 526 2.93 -42.78 28.38
N SER A 527 2.51 -42.17 29.49
CA SER A 527 1.16 -41.64 29.63
C SER A 527 0.87 -40.49 28.66
N LEU A 528 1.84 -39.62 28.38
CA LEU A 528 1.68 -38.54 27.39
C LEU A 528 1.58 -39.08 25.96
N ILE A 529 2.34 -40.12 25.62
CA ILE A 529 2.24 -40.80 24.31
C ILE A 529 0.86 -41.46 24.15
N GLU A 530 0.31 -42.07 25.20
CA GLU A 530 -1.06 -42.61 25.15
C GLU A 530 -2.11 -41.50 25.02
N LYS A 531 -1.94 -40.37 25.71
CA LYS A 531 -2.82 -39.20 25.57
C LYS A 531 -2.75 -38.57 24.18
N SER A 532 -1.55 -38.45 23.58
CA SER A 532 -1.40 -37.92 22.22
C SER A 532 -2.06 -38.85 21.20
N LYS A 533 -1.92 -40.17 21.36
CA LYS A 533 -2.60 -41.19 20.53
C LYS A 533 -4.12 -41.16 20.71
N LEU A 534 -4.61 -40.87 21.92
CA LEU A 534 -6.05 -40.71 22.18
C LEU A 534 -6.60 -39.45 21.52
N ILE A 535 -5.91 -38.32 21.64
CA ILE A 535 -6.25 -37.06 20.96
C ILE A 535 -6.27 -37.29 19.45
N ALA A 536 -5.27 -37.96 18.88
CA ALA A 536 -5.19 -38.33 17.45
C ALA A 536 -6.37 -39.17 16.94
N SER A 537 -7.02 -39.93 17.82
CA SER A 537 -8.14 -40.81 17.47
C SER A 537 -9.50 -40.11 17.52
N GLN A 538 -9.56 -38.91 18.09
CA GLN A 538 -10.75 -38.07 18.12
C GLN A 538 -10.76 -37.20 16.87
N ASP A 539 -11.72 -37.43 15.98
CA ASP A 539 -11.91 -36.64 14.76
C ASP A 539 -12.97 -35.55 15.06
N PRO A 540 -12.56 -34.30 15.35
CA PRO A 540 -13.50 -33.26 15.75
C PRO A 540 -14.44 -32.94 14.58
N LYS A 541 -15.74 -32.92 14.84
CA LYS A 541 -16.77 -32.69 13.81
C LYS A 541 -17.30 -31.27 13.81
N GLU A 542 -17.05 -30.53 14.89
CA GLU A 542 -17.50 -29.14 15.06
C GLU A 542 -16.35 -28.21 15.48
N PRO A 543 -16.35 -26.92 15.09
CA PRO A 543 -15.27 -25.98 15.43
C PRO A 543 -15.05 -25.78 16.95
N ASN A 544 -16.09 -25.94 17.76
CA ASN A 544 -15.96 -25.85 19.21
C ASN A 544 -15.13 -27.03 19.76
N GLU A 545 -15.27 -28.21 19.16
CA GLU A 545 -14.45 -29.39 19.50
C GLU A 545 -13.00 -29.18 19.05
N VAL A 546 -12.77 -28.53 17.90
CA VAL A 546 -11.44 -28.14 17.43
C VAL A 546 -10.74 -27.24 18.43
N THR A 547 -11.45 -26.29 19.06
CA THR A 547 -10.86 -25.38 20.05
C THR A 547 -10.40 -26.13 21.32
N GLU A 548 -11.21 -27.09 21.80
CA GLU A 548 -10.81 -27.95 22.93
C GLU A 548 -9.66 -28.89 22.55
N TRP A 549 -9.62 -29.35 21.29
CA TRP A 549 -8.58 -30.20 20.76
C TRP A 549 -7.23 -29.46 20.65
N VAL A 550 -7.24 -28.21 20.17
CA VAL A 550 -6.06 -27.32 20.14
C VAL A 550 -5.54 -27.04 21.56
N ARG A 551 -6.42 -26.79 22.55
CA ARG A 551 -6.00 -26.69 23.96
C ARG A 551 -5.41 -27.99 24.48
N GLY A 552 -5.94 -29.15 24.07
CA GLY A 552 -5.39 -30.45 24.41
C GLY A 552 -3.95 -30.63 23.89
N ILE A 553 -3.68 -30.16 22.66
CA ILE A 553 -2.33 -30.14 22.10
C ILE A 553 -1.43 -29.15 22.86
N GLU A 554 -1.94 -27.98 23.23
CA GLU A 554 -1.21 -26.96 24.01
C GLU A 554 -0.83 -27.48 25.41
N ASP A 555 -1.74 -28.18 26.08
CA ASP A 555 -1.49 -28.80 27.38
C ASP A 555 -0.47 -29.94 27.28
N LEU A 556 -0.50 -30.72 26.18
CA LEU A 556 0.51 -31.75 25.91
C LEU A 556 1.89 -31.13 25.67
N ASP A 557 1.98 -30.05 24.90
CA ASP A 557 3.23 -29.35 24.61
C ASP A 557 3.83 -28.75 25.89
N LYS A 558 3.02 -28.08 26.72
CA LYS A 558 3.42 -27.57 28.04
C LYS A 558 3.88 -28.68 28.99
N GLN A 559 3.18 -29.82 29.03
CA GLN A 559 3.57 -30.97 29.85
C GLN A 559 4.87 -31.62 29.36
N SER A 560 5.09 -31.65 28.04
CA SER A 560 6.35 -32.10 27.43
C SER A 560 7.52 -31.20 27.84
N SER A 561 7.38 -29.88 27.72
CA SER A 561 8.42 -28.91 28.11
C SER A 561 8.76 -28.99 29.61
N PHE A 562 7.77 -29.25 30.46
CA PHE A 562 8.00 -29.43 31.90
C PHE A 562 8.81 -30.69 32.21
N LEU A 563 8.54 -31.80 31.52
CA LEU A 563 9.32 -33.05 31.68
C LEU A 563 10.75 -32.92 31.13
N GLU A 564 10.96 -32.12 30.07
CA GLU A 564 12.31 -31.81 29.57
C GLU A 564 13.15 -31.10 30.64
N GLN A 565 12.60 -30.08 31.30
CA GLN A 565 13.32 -29.36 32.37
C GLN A 565 13.65 -30.28 33.56
N ALA A 566 12.80 -31.27 33.85
CA ALA A 566 13.06 -32.25 34.89
C ALA A 566 14.18 -33.25 34.52
N SER A 567 14.34 -33.56 33.22
CA SER A 567 15.32 -34.53 32.69
C SER A 567 16.77 -34.03 32.69
N LEU A 568 16.99 -32.71 32.60
CA LEU A 568 18.32 -32.07 32.60
C LEU A 568 19.05 -32.10 33.97
N SER A 569 18.46 -32.69 35.00
CA SER A 569 18.90 -32.56 36.39
C SER A 569 19.70 -33.74 36.98
N GLN A 570 20.35 -34.62 36.20
CA GLN A 570 20.87 -35.88 36.77
C GLN A 570 22.21 -36.44 36.23
N ASN A 571 22.82 -37.24 37.12
CA ASN A 571 24.17 -37.83 37.13
C ASN A 571 24.30 -39.01 36.11
N PRO A 572 25.43 -39.18 35.37
CA PRO A 572 25.56 -40.07 34.19
C PRO A 572 25.53 -41.60 34.43
N ALA A 573 25.14 -42.09 35.61
CA ALA A 573 25.43 -43.47 36.03
C ALA A 573 24.59 -44.58 35.35
N ASP A 574 23.54 -44.26 34.58
CA ASP A 574 22.68 -45.26 33.90
C ASP A 574 22.41 -44.90 32.42
N LEU A 575 23.41 -45.17 31.58
CA LEU A 575 23.39 -44.91 30.12
C LEU A 575 22.19 -45.56 29.40
N HIS A 576 21.71 -46.72 29.86
CA HIS A 576 20.58 -47.43 29.26
C HIS A 576 19.25 -46.68 29.48
N THR A 577 19.06 -46.08 30.66
CA THR A 577 17.81 -45.37 30.99
C THR A 577 17.74 -44.04 30.24
N ILE A 578 18.88 -43.34 30.10
CA ILE A 578 19.00 -42.12 29.29
C ILE A 578 18.63 -42.41 27.83
N LYS A 579 19.18 -43.49 27.24
CA LYS A 579 18.87 -43.88 25.86
C LYS A 579 17.39 -44.23 25.65
N THR A 580 16.76 -44.83 26.66
CA THR A 580 15.32 -45.18 26.61
C THR A 580 14.45 -43.92 26.68
N ILE A 581 14.80 -42.95 27.51
CA ILE A 581 14.11 -41.66 27.62
C ILE A 581 14.24 -40.86 26.31
N ASN A 582 15.43 -40.83 25.69
CA ASN A 582 15.65 -40.12 24.43
C ASN A 582 14.82 -40.72 23.28
N ASN A 583 14.72 -42.05 23.19
CA ASN A 583 13.87 -42.70 22.18
C ASN A 583 12.37 -42.39 22.39
N LEU A 584 11.90 -42.37 23.65
CA LEU A 584 10.51 -42.00 23.96
C LEU A 584 10.24 -40.52 23.66
N LYS A 585 11.24 -39.65 23.83
CA LYS A 585 11.18 -38.23 23.47
C LYS A 585 11.04 -38.05 21.96
N GLU A 586 11.82 -38.75 21.16
CA GLU A 586 11.70 -38.73 19.69
C GLU A 586 10.32 -39.23 19.23
N GLU A 587 9.79 -40.31 19.83
CA GLU A 587 8.45 -40.83 19.50
C GLU A 587 7.33 -39.83 19.86
N LEU A 588 7.42 -39.17 21.01
CA LEU A 588 6.46 -38.14 21.43
C LEU A 588 6.50 -36.92 20.49
N ASN A 589 7.69 -36.44 20.13
CA ASN A 589 7.86 -35.29 19.25
C ASN A 589 7.35 -35.57 17.82
N ALA A 590 7.69 -36.74 17.25
CA ALA A 590 7.15 -37.16 15.96
C ALA A 590 5.61 -37.30 15.99
N SER A 591 5.05 -37.78 17.11
CA SER A 591 3.61 -37.85 17.32
C SER A 591 2.96 -36.46 17.37
N LEU A 592 3.54 -35.51 18.11
CA LEU A 592 3.03 -34.13 18.23
C LEU A 592 3.08 -33.41 16.88
N TYR A 593 4.17 -33.56 16.13
CA TYR A 593 4.30 -32.99 14.80
C TYR A 593 3.19 -33.45 13.84
N GLY A 594 2.94 -34.76 13.80
CA GLY A 594 1.84 -35.33 13.02
C GLY A 594 0.46 -34.85 13.47
N GLN A 595 0.28 -34.53 14.75
CA GLN A 595 -0.97 -33.93 15.25
C GLN A 595 -1.17 -32.50 14.74
N TYR A 596 -0.12 -31.66 14.72
CA TYR A 596 -0.22 -30.29 14.21
C TYR A 596 -0.69 -30.26 12.75
N GLU A 597 -0.08 -31.07 11.87
CA GLU A 597 -0.46 -31.10 10.46
C GLU A 597 -1.87 -31.63 10.22
N ASN A 598 -2.26 -32.71 10.92
CA ASN A 598 -3.59 -33.26 10.82
C ASN A 598 -4.64 -32.26 11.35
N THR A 599 -4.35 -31.56 12.45
CA THR A 599 -5.23 -30.56 13.04
C THR A 599 -5.40 -29.36 12.12
N THR A 600 -4.31 -28.83 11.55
CA THR A 600 -4.37 -27.75 10.56
C THR A 600 -5.25 -28.11 9.37
N ARG A 601 -5.15 -29.34 8.86
CA ARG A 601 -6.02 -29.82 7.78
C ARG A 601 -7.49 -29.85 8.20
N ILE A 602 -7.81 -30.44 9.36
CA ILE A 602 -9.19 -30.57 9.85
C ILE A 602 -9.81 -29.19 10.13
N VAL A 603 -9.07 -28.27 10.75
CA VAL A 603 -9.49 -26.86 10.96
C VAL A 603 -9.82 -26.22 9.62
N THR A 604 -8.94 -26.37 8.62
CA THR A 604 -9.14 -25.79 7.30
C THR A 604 -10.41 -26.33 6.66
N GLU A 605 -10.60 -27.65 6.62
CA GLU A 605 -11.77 -28.31 6.02
C GLU A 605 -13.09 -27.90 6.71
N LEU A 606 -13.12 -27.86 8.04
CA LEU A 606 -14.33 -27.51 8.81
C LEU A 606 -14.73 -26.04 8.63
N TYR A 607 -13.78 -25.12 8.77
CA TYR A 607 -14.07 -23.69 8.61
C TYR A 607 -14.41 -23.35 7.14
N ASP A 608 -13.78 -24.00 6.16
CA ASP A 608 -14.14 -23.79 4.74
C ASP A 608 -15.54 -24.31 4.41
N ALA A 609 -15.95 -25.43 5.01
CA ALA A 609 -17.32 -25.91 4.89
C ALA A 609 -18.35 -24.91 5.46
N GLN A 610 -18.06 -24.33 6.64
CA GLN A 610 -18.93 -23.31 7.25
C GLN A 610 -18.98 -22.01 6.44
N LEU A 611 -17.84 -21.51 5.99
CA LEU A 611 -17.78 -20.31 5.13
C LEU A 611 -18.55 -20.53 3.83
N THR A 612 -18.46 -21.73 3.23
CA THR A 612 -19.22 -22.09 2.03
C THR A 612 -20.73 -22.13 2.30
N GLU A 613 -21.15 -22.65 3.45
CA GLU A 613 -22.57 -22.68 3.83
C GLU A 613 -23.12 -21.27 4.04
N GLU A 614 -22.37 -20.40 4.73
CA GLU A 614 -22.79 -19.02 4.98
C GLU A 614 -22.81 -18.19 3.68
N GLN A 615 -21.86 -18.41 2.78
CA GLN A 615 -21.86 -17.80 1.44
C GLN A 615 -23.08 -18.22 0.61
N LYS A 616 -23.53 -19.48 0.73
CA LYS A 616 -24.78 -19.94 0.09
C LYS A 616 -26.01 -19.21 0.65
N LYS A 617 -26.07 -18.97 1.96
CA LYS A 617 -27.16 -18.20 2.59
C LYS A 617 -27.16 -16.75 2.09
N GLN A 618 -26.01 -16.09 2.04
CA GLN A 618 -25.87 -14.73 1.52
C GLN A 618 -26.31 -14.62 0.05
N THR A 619 -25.91 -15.59 -0.78
CA THR A 619 -26.29 -15.62 -2.20
C THR A 619 -27.81 -15.70 -2.34
N LYS A 620 -28.46 -16.61 -1.58
CA LYS A 620 -29.91 -16.75 -1.57
C LYS A 620 -30.62 -15.47 -1.10
N THR A 621 -30.15 -14.83 -0.03
CA THR A 621 -30.71 -13.55 0.46
C THR A 621 -30.55 -12.44 -0.58
N THR A 622 -29.42 -12.41 -1.30
CA THR A 622 -29.15 -11.46 -2.38
C THR A 622 -30.09 -11.63 -3.58
N ASP A 623 -30.36 -12.87 -3.98
CA ASP A 623 -31.37 -13.18 -5.02
C ASP A 623 -32.78 -12.77 -4.55
N ASP A 624 -33.11 -13.01 -3.29
CA ASP A 624 -34.37 -12.62 -2.67
C ASP A 624 -34.54 -11.08 -2.58
N ILE A 625 -33.45 -10.33 -2.35
CA ILE A 625 -33.43 -8.86 -2.40
C ILE A 625 -33.68 -8.38 -3.83
N SER A 626 -33.00 -8.99 -4.80
CA SER A 626 -33.10 -8.61 -6.22
C SER A 626 -34.51 -8.83 -6.76
N SER A 627 -35.13 -9.97 -6.45
CA SER A 627 -36.53 -10.23 -6.80
C SER A 627 -37.52 -9.27 -6.13
N THR A 628 -37.29 -8.88 -4.87
CA THR A 628 -38.10 -7.85 -4.19
C THR A 628 -37.95 -6.47 -4.84
N LYS A 629 -36.75 -6.07 -5.28
CA LYS A 629 -36.53 -4.80 -6.00
C LYS A 629 -37.29 -4.77 -7.33
N ILE A 630 -37.21 -5.85 -8.11
CA ILE A 630 -37.98 -6.00 -9.36
C ILE A 630 -39.49 -5.86 -9.09
N THR A 631 -39.97 -6.41 -7.97
CA THR A 631 -41.38 -6.30 -7.56
C THR A 631 -41.76 -4.84 -7.25
N LEU A 632 -40.90 -4.08 -6.57
CA LEU A 632 -41.12 -2.64 -6.31
C LEU A 632 -41.18 -1.83 -7.60
N GLU A 633 -40.26 -2.06 -8.53
CA GLU A 633 -40.26 -1.40 -9.85
C GLU A 633 -41.54 -1.70 -10.64
N THR A 634 -42.00 -2.95 -10.59
CA THR A 634 -43.26 -3.38 -11.21
C THR A 634 -44.46 -2.65 -10.60
N LEU A 635 -44.50 -2.49 -9.27
CA LEU A 635 -45.57 -1.77 -8.59
C LEU A 635 -45.60 -0.28 -8.94
N ILE A 636 -44.44 0.35 -9.14
CA ILE A 636 -44.34 1.75 -9.61
C ILE A 636 -44.89 1.86 -11.03
N ALA A 637 -44.47 0.97 -11.94
CA ALA A 637 -44.97 0.95 -13.31
C ALA A 637 -46.49 0.73 -13.37
N ASP A 638 -47.03 -0.19 -12.56
CA ASP A 638 -48.47 -0.44 -12.44
C ASP A 638 -49.23 0.79 -11.92
N ALA A 639 -48.66 1.52 -10.96
CA ALA A 639 -49.25 2.75 -10.44
C ALA A 639 -49.24 3.89 -11.47
N GLU A 640 -48.18 4.03 -12.27
CA GLU A 640 -48.14 4.99 -13.37
C GLU A 640 -49.17 4.66 -14.45
N ALA A 641 -49.25 3.39 -14.86
CA ALA A 641 -50.27 2.92 -15.80
C ALA A 641 -51.68 3.20 -15.26
N ARG A 642 -51.89 3.00 -13.95
CA ARG A 642 -53.15 3.30 -13.28
C ARG A 642 -53.48 4.80 -13.28
N LYS A 643 -52.52 5.68 -12.98
CA LYS A 643 -52.71 7.14 -13.04
C LYS A 643 -53.10 7.61 -14.44
N ILE A 644 -52.46 7.06 -15.48
CA ILE A 644 -52.79 7.35 -16.88
C ILE A 644 -54.22 6.91 -17.19
N PHE A 645 -54.60 5.70 -16.80
CA PHE A 645 -55.97 5.19 -16.98
C PHE A 645 -57.01 6.08 -16.28
N LEU A 646 -56.78 6.43 -15.02
CA LEU A 646 -57.68 7.28 -14.23
C LEU A 646 -57.82 8.68 -14.83
N SER A 647 -56.74 9.27 -15.34
CA SER A 647 -56.76 10.59 -15.98
C SER A 647 -57.60 10.56 -17.26
N LYS A 648 -57.47 9.51 -18.08
CA LYS A 648 -58.33 9.29 -19.27
C LYS A 648 -59.79 9.09 -18.89
N ALA A 649 -60.05 8.29 -17.85
CA ALA A 649 -61.38 8.05 -17.31
C ALA A 649 -62.04 9.34 -16.82
N GLN A 650 -61.30 10.16 -16.05
CA GLN A 650 -61.78 11.44 -15.52
C GLN A 650 -62.22 12.38 -16.65
N HIS A 651 -61.41 12.50 -17.70
CA HIS A 651 -61.71 13.32 -18.86
C HIS A 651 -62.96 12.82 -19.60
N ALA A 652 -62.98 11.53 -19.98
CA ALA A 652 -64.06 10.94 -20.76
C ALA A 652 -65.41 10.97 -20.02
N LEU A 653 -65.43 10.60 -18.73
CA LEU A 653 -66.63 10.66 -17.91
C LEU A 653 -67.08 12.11 -17.66
N GLY A 654 -66.16 13.06 -17.52
CA GLY A 654 -66.47 14.49 -17.41
C GLY A 654 -67.13 15.07 -18.66
N GLU A 655 -66.65 14.66 -19.84
CA GLU A 655 -67.29 15.01 -21.12
C GLU A 655 -68.67 14.38 -21.26
N LEU A 656 -68.80 13.08 -20.97
CA LEU A 656 -70.08 12.37 -21.01
C LEU A 656 -71.11 13.02 -20.09
N ARG A 657 -70.72 13.34 -18.85
CA ARG A 657 -71.54 14.08 -17.89
C ARG A 657 -72.00 15.42 -18.45
N THR A 658 -71.08 16.19 -19.03
CA THR A 658 -71.39 17.50 -19.60
C THR A 658 -72.37 17.39 -20.77
N ASN A 659 -72.25 16.35 -21.59
CA ASN A 659 -73.15 16.08 -22.71
C ASN A 659 -74.55 15.64 -22.23
N LEU A 660 -74.62 14.79 -21.21
CA LEU A 660 -75.87 14.36 -20.56
C LEU A 660 -76.63 15.56 -19.97
N ILE A 661 -75.95 16.48 -19.27
CA ILE A 661 -76.55 17.67 -18.67
C ILE A 661 -77.03 18.68 -19.72
N LYS A 662 -76.23 18.94 -20.75
CA LYS A 662 -76.56 19.94 -21.79
C LYS A 662 -77.67 19.49 -22.73
N ASN A 663 -78.15 18.24 -22.60
CA ASN A 663 -79.21 17.67 -23.43
C ASN A 663 -78.97 17.88 -24.95
N LYS A 664 -77.70 17.85 -25.37
CA LYS A 664 -77.36 17.95 -26.79
C LYS A 664 -77.66 16.62 -27.45
N GLU A 665 -78.88 16.48 -27.98
CA GLU A 665 -79.40 15.24 -28.56
C GLU A 665 -78.55 14.66 -29.71
N ASN A 666 -77.64 15.44 -30.32
CA ASN A 666 -76.82 15.00 -31.46
C ASN A 666 -75.34 14.71 -31.16
N ASN A 667 -74.86 14.86 -29.91
CA ASN A 667 -73.42 14.78 -29.59
C ASN A 667 -73.06 13.80 -28.44
N MET A 668 -73.98 12.95 -28.00
CA MET A 668 -73.77 12.09 -26.83
C MET A 668 -72.70 10.98 -27.01
N LEU A 669 -72.25 10.68 -28.23
CA LEU A 669 -71.48 9.47 -28.57
C LEU A 669 -70.09 9.73 -29.18
N GLN A 670 -69.30 10.66 -28.63
CA GLN A 670 -67.91 10.80 -29.08
C GLN A 670 -66.96 9.79 -28.43
N THR A 671 -67.30 9.28 -27.25
CA THR A 671 -66.54 8.22 -26.57
C THR A 671 -67.10 6.85 -26.97
N PRO A 672 -66.28 5.84 -27.26
CA PRO A 672 -66.75 4.47 -27.47
C PRO A 672 -67.48 3.91 -26.24
N ARG A 673 -68.47 3.04 -26.48
CA ARG A 673 -69.26 2.38 -25.41
C ARG A 673 -68.34 1.59 -24.48
N GLU A 674 -67.43 0.84 -25.08
CA GLU A 674 -66.50 -0.05 -24.41
C GLU A 674 -65.59 0.73 -23.47
N ASP A 675 -65.14 1.92 -23.88
CA ASP A 675 -64.31 2.80 -23.06
C ASP A 675 -65.09 3.34 -21.86
N VAL A 676 -66.33 3.80 -22.07
CA VAL A 676 -67.19 4.29 -20.97
C VAL A 676 -67.42 3.17 -19.94
N LEU A 677 -67.73 1.96 -20.39
CA LEU A 677 -67.90 0.80 -19.52
C LEU A 677 -66.61 0.46 -18.76
N ALA A 678 -65.46 0.48 -19.45
CA ALA A 678 -64.17 0.24 -18.84
C ALA A 678 -63.84 1.28 -17.74
N TYR A 679 -64.15 2.57 -17.97
CA TYR A 679 -63.89 3.65 -17.02
C TYR A 679 -64.74 3.59 -15.74
N PHE A 680 -65.93 2.98 -15.81
CA PHE A 680 -66.73 2.69 -14.63
C PHE A 680 -66.17 1.55 -13.78
N GLU A 681 -65.36 0.67 -14.38
CA GLU A 681 -64.85 -0.56 -13.73
C GLU A 681 -65.96 -1.42 -13.11
N ASP A 682 -67.16 -1.30 -13.65
CA ASP A 682 -68.33 -2.03 -13.21
C ASP A 682 -68.38 -3.39 -13.93
N ALA A 683 -68.98 -4.39 -13.28
CA ALA A 683 -69.21 -5.66 -13.94
C ALA A 683 -70.11 -5.45 -15.18
N PRO A 684 -70.05 -6.32 -16.21
CA PRO A 684 -70.91 -6.20 -17.39
C PRO A 684 -72.42 -6.11 -17.06
N THR A 685 -72.83 -6.67 -15.92
CA THR A 685 -74.21 -6.68 -15.39
C THR A 685 -74.49 -5.57 -14.37
N GLY A 686 -73.50 -4.73 -14.07
CA GLY A 686 -73.62 -3.68 -13.07
C GLY A 686 -74.53 -2.54 -13.52
N LYS A 687 -74.99 -1.75 -12.54
CA LYS A 687 -76.01 -0.71 -12.75
C LYS A 687 -75.55 0.34 -13.77
N ALA A 688 -74.26 0.73 -13.74
CA ALA A 688 -73.72 1.66 -14.72
C ALA A 688 -73.71 1.05 -16.12
N SER A 689 -73.33 -0.22 -16.23
CA SER A 689 -73.30 -0.94 -17.51
C SER A 689 -74.69 -1.05 -18.12
N LEU A 690 -75.71 -1.44 -17.35
CA LEU A 690 -77.10 -1.50 -17.82
C LEU A 690 -77.60 -0.15 -18.34
N LEU A 691 -77.31 0.94 -17.62
CA LEU A 691 -77.73 2.30 -18.00
C LEU A 691 -76.97 2.81 -19.23
N VAL A 692 -75.67 2.57 -19.33
CA VAL A 692 -74.85 2.92 -20.50
C VAL A 692 -75.32 2.15 -21.73
N ASN A 693 -75.55 0.85 -21.60
CA ASN A 693 -76.03 -0.01 -22.68
C ASN A 693 -77.39 0.46 -23.19
N ALA A 694 -78.34 0.71 -22.29
CA ALA A 694 -79.66 1.22 -22.64
C ALA A 694 -79.58 2.56 -23.39
N LEU A 695 -78.71 3.49 -22.96
CA LEU A 695 -78.56 4.78 -23.63
C LEU A 695 -77.89 4.67 -25.01
N TYR A 696 -76.86 3.83 -25.16
CA TYR A 696 -76.21 3.60 -26.46
C TYR A 696 -77.14 2.86 -27.45
N GLU A 697 -77.92 1.90 -26.98
CA GLU A 697 -78.92 1.19 -27.80
C GLU A 697 -80.05 2.12 -28.25
N MET A 698 -80.53 2.99 -27.35
CA MET A 698 -81.51 4.04 -27.69
C MET A 698 -80.97 5.00 -28.76
N GLU A 699 -79.68 5.34 -28.71
CA GLU A 699 -79.07 6.27 -29.66
C GLU A 699 -78.74 5.60 -31.01
N GLN A 700 -78.29 4.34 -31.02
CA GLN A 700 -78.19 3.53 -32.25
C GLN A 700 -79.55 3.34 -32.92
N ALA A 701 -80.62 3.16 -32.14
CA ALA A 701 -81.98 3.09 -32.67
C ALA A 701 -82.40 4.41 -33.36
N LYS A 702 -81.91 5.58 -32.91
CA LYS A 702 -82.17 6.87 -33.56
C LYS A 702 -81.38 7.09 -34.85
N SER A 703 -80.12 6.65 -34.91
CA SER A 703 -79.22 6.85 -36.06
C SER A 703 -79.49 5.88 -37.23
N SER A 704 -80.17 4.75 -36.99
CA SER A 704 -80.61 3.79 -38.01
C SER A 704 -81.67 4.30 -39.02
N TRP A 705 -81.93 5.62 -39.06
CA TRP A 705 -82.99 6.27 -39.83
C TRP A 705 -82.88 6.09 -41.36
N TYR A 706 -81.70 5.74 -41.90
CA TYR A 706 -81.50 5.61 -43.35
C TYR A 706 -81.92 4.24 -43.95
N GLY A 707 -82.39 3.28 -43.16
CA GLY A 707 -82.98 2.03 -43.64
C GLY A 707 -84.49 1.99 -43.40
N ILE A 708 -85.30 2.04 -44.46
CA ILE A 708 -86.77 1.95 -44.37
C ILE A 708 -87.18 0.56 -43.84
N ASN A 709 -87.35 0.44 -42.52
CA ASN A 709 -87.99 -0.72 -41.88
C ASN A 709 -89.35 -0.29 -41.29
N ARG A 710 -90.45 -0.76 -41.89
CA ARG A 710 -91.83 -0.40 -41.53
C ARG A 710 -92.20 -0.70 -40.06
N LYS A 711 -91.45 -1.58 -39.36
CA LYS A 711 -91.70 -1.89 -37.94
C LYS A 711 -91.27 -0.75 -37.00
N ASN A 712 -90.30 0.09 -37.39
CA ASN A 712 -89.81 1.21 -36.57
C ASN A 712 -90.65 2.49 -36.68
N VAL A 713 -91.41 2.65 -37.77
CA VAL A 713 -92.32 3.80 -37.95
C VAL A 713 -93.51 3.71 -36.98
N TRP A 714 -94.00 2.50 -36.71
CA TRP A 714 -95.10 2.28 -35.77
C TRP A 714 -94.67 2.55 -34.32
N ASN A 715 -93.46 2.13 -33.93
CA ASN A 715 -92.92 2.43 -32.60
C ASN A 715 -92.65 3.94 -32.39
N ARG A 716 -92.24 4.69 -33.43
CA ARG A 716 -92.06 6.15 -33.35
C ARG A 716 -93.37 6.94 -33.22
N LEU A 717 -94.48 6.43 -33.77
CA LEU A 717 -95.80 7.06 -33.61
C LEU A 717 -96.40 6.84 -32.22
N THR A 718 -95.96 5.80 -31.50
CA THR A 718 -96.30 5.59 -30.08
C THR A 718 -95.24 6.10 -29.09
N SER A 719 -94.03 6.48 -29.53
CA SER A 719 -92.92 6.94 -28.66
C SER A 719 -92.66 8.46 -28.73
N ALA A 720 -93.64 9.28 -29.11
CA ALA A 720 -93.54 10.74 -29.08
C ALA A 720 -93.48 11.33 -27.65
N TYR A 721 -93.48 10.49 -26.62
CA TYR A 721 -93.09 10.85 -25.27
C TYR A 721 -91.60 10.56 -25.08
N THR A 722 -90.86 11.58 -24.68
CA THR A 722 -89.70 11.41 -23.80
C THR A 722 -90.13 10.54 -22.63
N SER A 723 -89.92 9.23 -22.69
CA SER A 723 -90.33 8.34 -21.60
C SER A 723 -89.64 8.83 -20.32
N GLU A 724 -90.42 9.02 -19.26
CA GLU A 724 -89.95 9.38 -17.93
C GLU A 724 -88.78 8.46 -17.47
N GLU A 725 -88.76 7.22 -17.98
CA GLU A 725 -87.66 6.25 -17.86
C GLU A 725 -86.33 6.74 -18.44
N THR A 726 -86.29 7.44 -19.58
CA THR A 726 -85.03 7.94 -20.17
C THR A 726 -84.48 9.12 -19.39
N ILE A 727 -85.36 9.99 -18.89
CA ILE A 727 -84.96 11.11 -18.02
C ILE A 727 -84.43 10.58 -16.70
N THR A 728 -85.11 9.58 -16.12
CA THR A 728 -84.68 8.89 -14.90
C THR A 728 -83.35 8.17 -15.12
N ALA A 729 -83.18 7.40 -16.20
CA ALA A 729 -81.94 6.69 -16.52
C ALA A 729 -80.77 7.66 -16.75
N LYS A 730 -80.98 8.79 -17.43
CA LYS A 730 -79.96 9.85 -17.57
C LYS A 730 -79.56 10.44 -16.21
N LYS A 731 -80.54 10.72 -15.35
CA LYS A 731 -80.29 11.28 -14.01
C LYS A 731 -79.51 10.30 -13.14
N GLU A 732 -79.93 9.04 -13.10
CA GLU A 732 -79.23 7.97 -12.38
C GLU A 732 -77.81 7.76 -12.92
N LEU A 733 -77.62 7.82 -14.25
CA LEU A 733 -76.28 7.73 -14.82
C LEU A 733 -75.42 8.94 -14.44
N ILE A 734 -75.96 10.17 -14.42
CA ILE A 734 -75.22 11.36 -13.95
C ILE A 734 -74.77 11.18 -12.50
N GLU A 735 -75.64 10.67 -11.63
CA GLU A 735 -75.30 10.41 -10.22
C GLU A 735 -74.19 9.36 -10.09
N LEU A 736 -74.23 8.30 -10.91
CA LEU A 736 -73.16 7.30 -10.98
C LEU A 736 -71.85 7.88 -11.53
N ILE A 737 -71.91 8.74 -12.56
CA ILE A 737 -70.74 9.44 -13.09
C ILE A 737 -70.13 10.34 -12.00
N ASP A 738 -70.96 11.10 -11.28
CA ASP A 738 -70.49 11.99 -10.21
C ASP A 738 -69.82 11.23 -9.07
N ALA A 739 -70.40 10.11 -8.65
CA ALA A 739 -69.79 9.22 -7.66
C ALA A 739 -68.45 8.66 -8.16
N ARG A 740 -68.37 8.25 -9.43
CA ARG A 740 -67.15 7.70 -10.02
C ARG A 740 -66.07 8.75 -10.21
N LEU A 741 -66.41 9.96 -10.66
CA LEU A 741 -65.47 11.08 -10.79
C LEU A 741 -64.89 11.48 -9.43
N LEU A 742 -65.70 11.44 -8.36
CA LEU A 742 -65.21 11.68 -7.01
C LEU A 742 -64.23 10.58 -6.56
N GLN A 743 -64.54 9.31 -6.84
CA GLN A 743 -63.66 8.18 -6.55
C GLN A 743 -62.32 8.29 -7.31
N ILE A 744 -62.37 8.59 -8.62
CA ILE A 744 -61.18 8.81 -9.45
C ILE A 744 -60.35 9.97 -8.92
N LYS A 745 -60.99 11.08 -8.52
CA LYS A 745 -60.30 12.23 -7.95
C LYS A 745 -59.55 11.84 -6.67
N ASN A 746 -60.22 11.16 -5.74
CA ASN A 746 -59.59 10.71 -4.50
C ASN A 746 -58.41 9.76 -4.79
N GLU A 747 -58.56 8.84 -5.76
CA GLU A 747 -57.48 7.94 -6.15
C GLU A 747 -56.28 8.71 -6.76
N LEU A 748 -56.53 9.69 -7.63
CA LEU A 748 -55.49 10.55 -8.22
C LEU A 748 -54.81 11.48 -7.22
N ASP A 749 -55.43 11.79 -6.07
CA ASP A 749 -54.80 12.55 -4.99
C ASP A 749 -53.63 11.77 -4.35
N VAL A 750 -53.50 10.45 -4.62
CA VAL A 750 -52.28 9.67 -4.35
C VAL A 750 -51.17 10.08 -5.32
N ASN A 751 -50.52 11.20 -5.00
CA ASN A 751 -49.47 11.80 -5.83
C ASN A 751 -48.26 10.87 -6.00
N ASP A 752 -47.96 10.04 -4.99
CA ASP A 752 -46.80 9.14 -4.96
C ASP A 752 -47.14 7.88 -4.14
N ILE A 753 -46.98 6.69 -4.74
CA ILE A 753 -47.25 5.44 -4.04
C ILE A 753 -46.18 5.08 -3.00
N THR A 754 -45.02 5.74 -3.05
CA THR A 754 -43.92 5.55 -2.09
C THR A 754 -44.20 6.22 -0.74
N GLN A 755 -45.15 7.15 -0.69
CA GLN A 755 -45.55 7.82 0.55
C GLN A 755 -46.62 7.03 1.28
N VAL A 756 -46.56 7.03 2.60
CA VAL A 756 -47.60 6.43 3.44
C VAL A 756 -48.87 7.25 3.33
N VAL A 757 -49.85 6.76 2.57
CA VAL A 757 -51.15 7.41 2.44
C VAL A 757 -52.17 6.72 3.34
N GLU A 758 -52.65 7.44 4.35
CA GLU A 758 -53.78 6.96 5.16
C GLU A 758 -55.01 6.76 4.28
N ARG A 759 -55.55 5.54 4.29
CA ARG A 759 -56.69 5.18 3.46
C ARG A 759 -57.93 5.92 3.97
N PRO A 760 -58.55 6.83 3.20
CA PRO A 760 -59.83 7.41 3.60
C PRO A 760 -60.89 6.28 3.70
N SER A 761 -61.89 6.46 4.56
CA SER A 761 -62.99 5.51 4.78
C SER A 761 -63.82 5.34 3.49
N MET A 762 -63.33 4.53 2.57
CA MET A 762 -63.93 4.24 1.27
C MET A 762 -64.70 2.91 1.33
N PRO A 763 -65.72 2.73 0.47
CA PRO A 763 -66.48 1.49 0.40
C PRO A 763 -65.58 0.29 0.09
N ALA A 764 -65.83 -0.84 0.76
CA ALA A 764 -64.97 -2.04 0.82
C ALA A 764 -64.72 -2.78 -0.51
N ASN A 765 -65.19 -2.25 -1.64
CA ASN A 765 -65.27 -2.97 -2.92
C ASN A 765 -64.43 -2.30 -4.03
N LEU A 766 -63.33 -1.63 -3.67
CA LEU A 766 -62.33 -1.15 -4.62
C LEU A 766 -61.40 -2.31 -4.99
N GLY A 767 -61.31 -2.64 -6.27
CA GLY A 767 -60.45 -3.72 -6.77
C GLY A 767 -58.97 -3.58 -6.39
N GLU A 768 -58.24 -4.70 -6.44
CA GLU A 768 -56.83 -4.86 -6.04
C GLU A 768 -55.86 -3.90 -6.77
N ARG A 769 -56.28 -3.27 -7.86
CA ARG A 769 -55.47 -2.40 -8.73
C ARG A 769 -55.61 -0.90 -8.45
N ASN A 770 -56.24 -0.50 -7.35
CA ASN A 770 -56.36 0.92 -7.04
C ASN A 770 -55.04 1.49 -6.45
N LEU A 771 -54.79 2.80 -6.62
CA LEU A 771 -53.55 3.45 -6.18
C LEU A 771 -53.27 3.32 -4.67
N TYR A 772 -54.29 3.24 -3.82
CA TYR A 772 -54.10 2.99 -2.38
C TYR A 772 -53.67 1.55 -2.09
N ALA A 773 -54.19 0.57 -2.82
CA ALA A 773 -53.79 -0.83 -2.71
C ALA A 773 -52.35 -1.01 -3.20
N LEU A 774 -51.99 -0.39 -4.35
CA LEU A 774 -50.63 -0.38 -4.87
C LEU A 774 -49.65 0.30 -3.93
N SER A 775 -50.02 1.42 -3.30
CA SER A 775 -49.22 2.08 -2.25
C SER A 775 -49.03 1.19 -1.02
N ALA A 776 -50.08 0.52 -0.54
CA ALA A 776 -49.96 -0.42 0.59
C ALA A 776 -49.06 -1.62 0.26
N PHE A 777 -49.18 -2.19 -0.95
CA PHE A 777 -48.30 -3.26 -1.42
C PHE A 777 -46.85 -2.78 -1.57
N HIS A 778 -46.63 -1.57 -2.09
CA HIS A 778 -45.31 -0.98 -2.20
C HIS A 778 -44.68 -0.83 -0.82
N GLN A 779 -45.41 -0.29 0.17
CA GLN A 779 -44.92 -0.14 1.53
C GLN A 779 -44.58 -1.47 2.20
N HIS A 780 -45.44 -2.49 2.06
CA HIS A 780 -45.17 -3.83 2.58
C HIS A 780 -43.94 -4.47 1.91
N THR A 781 -43.82 -4.31 0.59
CA THR A 781 -42.67 -4.84 -0.18
C THR A 781 -41.38 -4.11 0.19
N GLN A 782 -41.44 -2.81 0.47
CA GLN A 782 -40.32 -2.00 0.93
C GLN A 782 -39.88 -2.38 2.36
N GLN A 783 -40.83 -2.68 3.25
CA GLN A 783 -40.51 -3.25 4.57
C GLN A 783 -39.84 -4.62 4.45
N SER A 784 -40.39 -5.50 3.62
CA SER A 784 -39.76 -6.81 3.35
C SER A 784 -38.35 -6.68 2.75
N LEU A 785 -38.11 -5.68 1.89
CA LEU A 785 -36.77 -5.37 1.37
C LEU A 785 -35.82 -4.97 2.50
N ALA A 786 -36.25 -4.08 3.40
CA ALA A 786 -35.44 -3.64 4.53
C ALA A 786 -35.12 -4.79 5.49
N GLU A 787 -36.09 -5.65 5.80
CA GLU A 787 -35.88 -6.86 6.62
C GLU A 787 -34.85 -7.80 5.98
N LYS A 788 -34.95 -8.05 4.67
CA LYS A 788 -33.97 -8.88 3.95
C LYS A 788 -32.57 -8.27 3.93
N GLN A 789 -32.46 -6.93 3.83
CA GLN A 789 -31.17 -6.24 3.90
C GLN A 789 -30.52 -6.39 5.28
N ILE A 790 -31.30 -6.27 6.37
CA ILE A 790 -30.81 -6.51 7.73
C ILE A 790 -30.32 -7.96 7.89
N ILE A 791 -31.06 -8.94 7.35
CA ILE A 791 -30.65 -10.35 7.37
C ILE A 791 -29.32 -10.54 6.61
N LEU A 792 -29.14 -9.90 5.46
CA LEU A 792 -27.89 -9.97 4.70
C LEU A 792 -26.72 -9.37 5.48
N GLU A 793 -26.91 -8.20 6.11
CA GLU A 793 -25.89 -7.58 6.96
C GLU A 793 -25.47 -8.50 8.11
N GLN A 794 -26.42 -9.16 8.77
CA GLN A 794 -26.14 -10.11 9.85
C GLN A 794 -25.39 -11.36 9.35
N GLN A 795 -25.76 -11.90 8.18
CA GLN A 795 -25.05 -13.02 7.55
C GLN A 795 -23.62 -12.66 7.13
N MET A 796 -23.37 -11.40 6.74
CA MET A 796 -22.01 -10.91 6.46
C MET A 796 -21.18 -10.79 7.74
N GLU A 797 -21.77 -10.31 8.83
CA GLU A 797 -21.09 -10.25 10.13
C GLU A 797 -20.72 -11.65 10.64
N ASP A 798 -21.62 -12.62 10.51
CA ASP A 798 -21.36 -14.01 10.89
C ASP A 798 -20.25 -14.65 10.04
N TYR A 799 -20.23 -14.39 8.73
CA TYR A 799 -19.13 -14.82 7.84
C TYR A 799 -17.77 -14.24 8.27
N ILE A 800 -17.73 -12.95 8.59
CA ILE A 800 -16.50 -12.28 9.06
C ILE A 800 -16.02 -12.91 10.37
N LYS A 801 -16.92 -13.18 11.32
CA LYS A 801 -16.57 -13.85 12.59
C LYS A 801 -15.99 -15.25 12.37
N ILE A 802 -16.60 -16.05 11.49
CA ILE A 802 -16.09 -17.39 11.16
C ILE A 802 -14.70 -17.31 10.51
N ALA A 803 -14.49 -16.36 9.60
CA ALA A 803 -13.20 -16.15 8.94
C ALA A 803 -12.10 -15.69 9.92
N GLN A 804 -12.44 -14.80 10.86
CA GLN A 804 -11.53 -14.36 11.92
C GLN A 804 -11.14 -15.53 12.84
N GLN A 805 -12.12 -16.32 13.28
CA GLN A 805 -11.86 -17.51 14.10
C GLN A 805 -10.97 -18.54 13.38
N LYS A 806 -11.21 -18.77 12.08
CA LYS A 806 -10.34 -19.63 11.25
C LYS A 806 -8.89 -19.11 11.27
N SER A 807 -8.70 -17.82 11.01
CA SER A 807 -7.39 -17.17 10.97
C SER A 807 -6.67 -17.26 12.32
N GLU A 808 -7.35 -16.94 13.42
CA GLU A 808 -6.82 -17.02 14.78
C GLU A 808 -6.39 -18.45 15.13
N THR A 809 -7.23 -19.44 14.81
CA THR A 809 -6.95 -20.86 15.11
C THR A 809 -5.77 -21.39 14.28
N LEU A 810 -5.70 -21.05 12.99
CA LEU A 810 -4.56 -21.43 12.14
C LEU A 810 -3.26 -20.74 12.57
N THR A 811 -3.33 -19.47 12.94
CA THR A 811 -2.16 -18.72 13.42
C THR A 811 -1.63 -19.31 14.73
N LEU A 812 -2.53 -19.72 15.64
CA LEU A 812 -2.16 -20.40 16.87
C LEU A 812 -1.53 -21.77 16.61
N LEU A 813 -2.12 -22.59 15.74
CA LEU A 813 -1.57 -23.91 15.38
C LEU A 813 -0.19 -23.80 14.73
N GLU A 814 -0.01 -22.83 13.85
CA GLU A 814 1.27 -22.63 13.17
C GLU A 814 2.33 -22.06 14.11
N SER A 815 1.97 -21.17 15.04
CA SER A 815 2.92 -20.70 16.06
C SER A 815 3.35 -21.85 16.97
N MET A 816 2.42 -22.70 17.43
CA MET A 816 2.74 -23.88 18.23
C MET A 816 3.63 -24.87 17.48
N LYS A 817 3.35 -25.14 16.19
CA LYS A 817 4.18 -26.00 15.35
C LYS A 817 5.62 -25.49 15.30
N ILE A 818 5.81 -24.21 15.01
CA ILE A 818 7.15 -23.62 14.84
C ILE A 818 7.88 -23.53 16.19
N THR A 819 7.18 -23.19 17.29
CA THR A 819 7.75 -23.23 18.65
C THR A 819 8.24 -24.64 18.99
N HIS A 820 7.47 -25.67 18.65
CA HIS A 820 7.85 -27.06 18.86
C HIS A 820 9.07 -27.47 18.00
N GLU A 821 9.10 -27.08 16.70
CA GLU A 821 10.26 -27.30 15.82
C GLU A 821 11.53 -26.64 16.36
N ALA A 822 11.45 -25.38 16.78
CA ALA A 822 12.57 -24.66 17.39
C ALA A 822 13.05 -25.37 18.66
N GLN A 823 12.14 -25.81 19.53
CA GLN A 823 12.51 -26.56 20.73
C GLN A 823 13.20 -27.89 20.38
N MET A 824 12.77 -28.61 19.34
CA MET A 824 13.46 -29.83 18.89
C MET A 824 14.88 -29.55 18.38
N LEU A 825 15.06 -28.51 17.56
CA LEU A 825 16.37 -28.11 17.05
C LEU A 825 17.30 -27.68 18.17
N LEU A 826 16.78 -26.95 19.16
CA LEU A 826 17.51 -26.55 20.36
C LEU A 826 18.02 -27.76 21.16
N ASN A 827 17.18 -28.77 21.34
CA ASN A 827 17.57 -30.00 22.02
C ASN A 827 18.65 -30.77 21.26
N LYS A 828 18.59 -30.80 19.92
CA LYS A 828 19.63 -31.44 19.09
C LYS A 828 20.96 -30.70 19.20
N LEU A 829 20.93 -29.37 19.19
CA LEU A 829 22.11 -28.54 19.40
C LEU A 829 22.75 -28.81 20.77
N GLU A 830 21.95 -28.90 21.83
CA GLU A 830 22.45 -29.25 23.17
C GLU A 830 23.14 -30.63 23.20
N ASP A 831 22.55 -31.66 22.57
CA ASP A 831 23.13 -33.02 22.51
C ASP A 831 24.42 -33.07 21.68
N ASP A 832 24.47 -32.38 20.53
CA ASP A 832 25.67 -32.34 19.70
C ASP A 832 26.78 -31.50 20.33
N GLN A 833 26.43 -30.43 21.05
CA GLN A 833 27.38 -29.67 21.84
C GLN A 833 28.02 -30.52 22.94
N GLU A 834 27.23 -31.30 23.68
CA GLU A 834 27.76 -32.23 24.70
C GLU A 834 28.69 -33.28 24.07
N LYS A 835 28.38 -33.79 22.87
CA LYS A 835 29.28 -34.68 22.13
C LYS A 835 30.59 -33.99 21.76
N ILE A 836 30.55 -32.74 21.31
CA ILE A 836 31.76 -31.97 20.95
C ILE A 836 32.61 -31.69 22.18
N GLU A 837 32.00 -31.29 23.31
CA GLU A 837 32.72 -31.06 24.57
C GLU A 837 33.42 -32.34 25.05
N ASN A 838 32.73 -33.49 24.99
CA ASN A 838 33.31 -34.79 25.34
C ASN A 838 34.45 -35.19 24.37
N GLN A 839 34.29 -34.96 23.07
CA GLN A 839 35.34 -35.22 22.07
C GLN A 839 36.55 -34.28 22.27
N GLY A 840 36.32 -33.01 22.59
CA GLY A 840 37.36 -32.04 22.92
C GLY A 840 38.15 -32.44 24.17
N LEU A 841 37.48 -32.97 25.19
CA LEU A 841 38.14 -33.49 26.39
C LEU A 841 39.06 -34.69 26.07
N LEU A 842 38.60 -35.61 25.24
CA LEU A 842 39.41 -36.73 24.72
C LEU A 842 40.63 -36.22 23.92
N PHE A 843 40.45 -35.19 23.10
CA PHE A 843 41.53 -34.58 22.33
C PHE A 843 42.59 -33.91 23.21
N ALA A 844 42.18 -33.18 24.24
CA ALA A 844 43.09 -32.57 25.20
C ALA A 844 43.93 -33.63 25.94
N GLN A 845 43.33 -34.78 26.27
CA GLN A 845 44.04 -35.91 26.89
C GLN A 845 45.08 -36.52 25.94
N ASP A 846 44.74 -36.70 24.66
CA ASP A 846 45.66 -37.22 23.64
C ASP A 846 46.82 -36.25 23.37
N ILE A 847 46.57 -34.94 23.32
CA ILE A 847 47.62 -33.91 23.20
C ILE A 847 48.56 -33.96 24.40
N ALA A 848 48.03 -34.02 25.63
CA ALA A 848 48.85 -34.10 26.83
C ALA A 848 49.72 -35.37 26.85
N ALA A 849 49.19 -36.51 26.37
CA ALA A 849 49.95 -37.74 26.22
C ALA A 849 51.06 -37.62 25.16
N LEU A 850 50.81 -36.90 24.07
CA LEU A 850 51.81 -36.63 23.02
C LEU A 850 52.91 -35.69 23.53
N GLU A 851 52.57 -34.62 24.23
CA GLU A 851 53.52 -33.69 24.87
C GLU A 851 54.43 -34.42 25.86
N GLN A 852 53.86 -35.33 26.65
CA GLN A 852 54.64 -36.16 27.56
C GLN A 852 55.59 -37.09 26.80
N THR A 853 55.11 -37.74 25.72
CA THR A 853 55.94 -38.60 24.87
C THR A 853 57.06 -37.81 24.18
N TYR A 854 56.80 -36.56 23.78
CA TYR A 854 57.81 -35.66 23.21
C TYR A 854 58.86 -35.21 24.24
N LYS A 855 58.45 -34.91 25.48
CA LYS A 855 59.40 -34.61 26.57
C LYS A 855 60.30 -35.79 26.88
N GLU A 856 59.74 -37.01 26.94
CA GLU A 856 60.51 -38.25 27.09
C GLU A 856 61.54 -38.43 25.95
N LEU A 857 61.22 -37.95 24.74
CA LEU A 857 62.10 -38.02 23.57
C LEU A 857 63.23 -36.98 23.62
N HIS A 858 62.95 -35.76 24.10
CA HIS A 858 63.96 -34.71 24.26
C HIS A 858 65.03 -35.09 25.30
N ASP A 859 64.62 -35.79 26.37
CA ASP A 859 65.50 -36.27 27.44
C ASP A 859 66.38 -37.48 27.03
N VAL A 860 66.01 -38.20 25.96
CA VAL A 860 66.75 -39.38 25.45
C VAL A 860 67.45 -39.00 24.13
N THR A 861 68.41 -38.09 24.21
CA THR A 861 69.05 -37.51 23.01
C THR A 861 70.18 -38.35 22.41
N ASP A 862 70.59 -39.46 23.05
CA ASP A 862 71.77 -40.24 22.60
C ASP A 862 71.48 -41.64 22.04
N THR A 863 70.22 -42.10 21.98
CA THR A 863 69.88 -43.36 21.27
C THR A 863 68.40 -43.43 20.93
N ILE A 864 68.03 -43.03 19.71
CA ILE A 864 66.65 -43.12 19.24
C ILE A 864 66.33 -44.59 18.91
N ASP A 865 65.50 -45.22 19.74
CA ASP A 865 65.03 -46.61 19.61
C ASP A 865 63.92 -46.71 18.54
N PRO A 866 63.97 -47.66 17.57
CA PRO A 866 62.91 -47.87 16.58
C PRO A 866 61.51 -48.11 17.18
N LEU A 867 61.40 -48.60 18.42
CA LEU A 867 60.12 -48.74 19.13
C LEU A 867 59.46 -47.38 19.44
N LEU A 868 60.25 -46.31 19.63
CA LEU A 868 59.71 -44.96 19.83
C LEU A 868 59.11 -44.39 18.54
N LYS A 869 59.73 -44.64 17.38
CA LYS A 869 59.21 -44.20 16.06
C LYS A 869 57.84 -44.82 15.75
N GLU A 870 57.64 -46.10 16.08
CA GLU A 870 56.34 -46.76 15.92
C GLU A 870 55.28 -46.15 16.86
N LYS A 871 55.65 -45.81 18.10
CA LYS A 871 54.73 -45.19 19.08
C LYS A 871 54.28 -43.80 18.65
N ILE A 872 55.17 -42.98 18.08
CA ILE A 872 54.86 -41.65 17.54
C ILE A 872 53.91 -41.77 16.35
N ALA A 873 54.20 -42.64 15.39
CA ALA A 873 53.35 -42.83 14.21
C ALA A 873 51.93 -43.31 14.57
N VAL A 874 51.79 -44.15 15.61
CA VAL A 874 50.47 -44.59 16.12
C VAL A 874 49.71 -43.42 16.76
N GLN A 875 50.39 -42.58 17.54
CA GLN A 875 49.74 -41.43 18.20
C GLN A 875 49.39 -40.32 17.20
N GLU A 876 50.22 -40.07 16.19
CA GLU A 876 49.96 -39.12 15.10
C GLU A 876 48.71 -39.52 14.30
N LYS A 877 48.59 -40.80 13.96
CA LYS A 877 47.39 -41.32 13.28
C LYS A 877 46.12 -41.15 14.14
N SER A 878 46.23 -41.37 15.46
CA SER A 878 45.12 -41.15 16.40
C SER A 878 44.69 -39.69 16.45
N LEU A 879 45.65 -38.75 16.53
CA LEU A 879 45.40 -37.30 16.53
C LEU A 879 44.77 -36.80 15.23
N ILE A 880 45.24 -37.29 14.08
CA ILE A 880 44.65 -36.95 12.77
C ILE A 880 43.19 -37.43 12.69
N GLU A 881 42.91 -38.66 13.15
CA GLU A 881 41.55 -39.21 13.14
C GLU A 881 40.63 -38.46 14.11
N LEU A 882 41.12 -38.09 15.30
CA LEU A 882 40.34 -37.36 16.29
C LEU A 882 40.11 -35.90 15.88
N SER A 883 41.13 -35.23 15.30
CA SER A 883 40.99 -33.89 14.72
C SER A 883 39.97 -33.87 13.59
N LYS A 884 39.95 -34.90 12.74
CA LYS A 884 38.93 -35.05 11.71
C LYS A 884 37.54 -35.20 12.31
N LYS A 885 37.35 -36.07 13.31
CA LYS A 885 36.05 -36.25 13.99
C LYS A 885 35.55 -34.95 14.64
N ILE A 886 36.44 -34.16 15.26
CA ILE A 886 36.07 -32.88 15.87
C ILE A 886 35.67 -31.86 14.81
N ASN A 887 36.41 -31.75 13.70
CA ASN A 887 36.04 -30.85 12.60
C ASN A 887 34.71 -31.25 11.95
N ASP A 888 34.48 -32.56 11.74
CA ASP A 888 33.22 -33.07 11.19
C ASP A 888 32.04 -32.78 12.16
N SER A 889 32.23 -32.96 13.48
CA SER A 889 31.23 -32.62 14.50
C SER A 889 30.95 -31.11 14.59
N LEU A 890 32.00 -30.27 14.52
CA LEU A 890 31.86 -28.80 14.52
C LEU A 890 31.07 -28.32 13.29
N ALA A 891 31.37 -28.87 12.10
CA ALA A 891 30.64 -28.54 10.88
C ALA A 891 29.16 -28.97 10.95
N ALA A 892 28.85 -30.13 11.52
CA ALA A 892 27.48 -30.57 11.73
C ALA A 892 26.73 -29.67 12.73
N HIS A 893 27.40 -29.24 13.80
CA HIS A 893 26.84 -28.31 14.78
C HIS A 893 26.63 -26.91 14.21
N ASP A 894 27.51 -26.42 13.33
CA ASP A 894 27.32 -25.17 12.59
C ASP A 894 26.06 -25.21 11.71
N GLN A 895 25.88 -26.29 10.95
CA GLN A 895 24.71 -26.45 10.10
C GLN A 895 23.40 -26.47 10.91
N LEU A 896 23.36 -27.20 12.03
CA LEU A 896 22.17 -27.22 12.91
C LEU A 896 21.89 -25.85 13.54
N PHE A 897 22.94 -25.07 13.82
CA PHE A 897 22.81 -23.73 14.39
C PHE A 897 22.21 -22.76 13.38
N ASP A 898 22.64 -22.83 12.12
CA ASP A 898 22.08 -22.04 11.01
C ASP A 898 20.60 -22.42 10.74
N GLU A 899 20.27 -23.71 10.77
CA GLU A 899 18.89 -24.21 10.65
C GLU A 899 18.01 -23.70 11.82
N PHE A 900 18.53 -23.71 13.05
CA PHE A 900 17.85 -23.14 14.21
C PHE A 900 17.69 -21.62 14.09
N GLU A 901 18.72 -20.87 13.71
CA GLU A 901 18.68 -19.41 13.56
C GLU A 901 17.66 -18.99 12.50
N THR A 902 17.58 -19.72 11.40
CA THR A 902 16.55 -19.53 10.36
C THR A 902 15.15 -19.72 10.94
N THR A 903 14.91 -20.85 11.62
CA THR A 903 13.62 -21.16 12.25
C THR A 903 13.25 -20.13 13.32
N PHE A 904 14.22 -19.68 14.10
CA PHE A 904 14.06 -18.66 15.14
C PHE A 904 13.66 -17.30 14.54
N ASN A 905 14.30 -16.91 13.44
CA ASN A 905 13.98 -15.67 12.73
C ASN A 905 12.58 -15.70 12.09
N GLU A 906 12.11 -16.86 11.65
CA GLU A 906 10.72 -17.03 11.20
C GLU A 906 9.71 -16.85 12.35
N ILE A 907 10.04 -17.29 13.57
CA ILE A 907 9.22 -17.07 14.77
C ILE A 907 9.16 -15.58 15.16
N THR A 908 10.31 -14.90 15.20
CA THR A 908 10.38 -13.51 15.66
C THR A 908 9.61 -12.56 14.76
N ASN A 909 9.57 -12.84 13.46
CA ASN A 909 8.84 -12.05 12.46
C ASN A 909 7.30 -12.22 12.46
N LYS A 910 6.74 -13.20 13.17
CA LYS A 910 5.28 -13.38 13.32
C LYS A 910 4.68 -12.56 14.49
N PRO A 911 3.38 -12.15 14.45
CA PRO A 911 2.78 -11.17 15.37
C PRO A 911 2.79 -11.54 16.88
N LEU A 912 2.56 -10.51 17.71
CA LEU A 912 2.87 -10.34 19.15
C LEU A 912 2.33 -11.36 20.19
N SER A 913 1.47 -12.33 19.84
CA SER A 913 0.64 -13.03 20.84
C SER A 913 1.35 -14.06 21.74
N MET A 914 2.66 -14.27 21.59
CA MET A 914 3.45 -15.30 22.30
C MET A 914 4.75 -14.74 22.92
N MET A 915 4.69 -13.53 23.50
CA MET A 915 5.87 -12.80 24.00
C MET A 915 6.68 -13.58 25.05
N GLU A 916 6.02 -14.28 25.98
CA GLU A 916 6.69 -15.04 27.06
C GLU A 916 7.48 -16.26 26.52
N GLN A 917 6.96 -16.95 25.50
CA GLN A 917 7.65 -18.09 24.88
C GLN A 917 8.80 -17.63 23.97
N LYS A 918 8.62 -16.50 23.25
CA LYS A 918 9.68 -15.87 22.47
C LYS A 918 10.85 -15.45 23.35
N GLU A 919 10.57 -14.85 24.51
CA GLU A 919 11.62 -14.42 25.45
C GLU A 919 12.40 -15.60 26.02
N ALA A 920 11.71 -16.71 26.36
CA ALA A 920 12.35 -17.94 26.82
C ALA A 920 13.25 -18.58 25.73
N LEU A 921 12.77 -18.68 24.49
CA LEU A 921 13.55 -19.18 23.35
C LEU A 921 14.73 -18.26 23.03
N PHE A 922 14.53 -16.93 23.02
CA PHE A 922 15.59 -15.96 22.76
C PHE A 922 16.69 -16.02 23.82
N LYS A 923 16.31 -16.13 25.09
CA LYS A 923 17.27 -16.30 26.19
C LYS A 923 18.09 -17.58 26.01
N LYS A 924 17.44 -18.71 25.74
CA LYS A 924 18.11 -20.00 25.58
C LYS A 924 18.98 -20.05 24.32
N PHE A 925 18.56 -19.40 23.24
CA PHE A 925 19.38 -19.20 22.03
C PHE A 925 20.65 -18.39 22.32
N ASN A 926 20.52 -17.27 23.04
CA ASN A 926 21.68 -16.46 23.40
C ASN A 926 22.65 -17.21 24.33
N GLU A 927 22.13 -18.04 25.24
CA GLU A 927 22.94 -18.93 26.08
C GLU A 927 23.72 -19.94 25.22
N LEU A 928 23.08 -20.60 24.24
CA LEU A 928 23.75 -21.52 23.31
C LEU A 928 24.76 -20.81 22.42
N ARG A 929 24.43 -19.63 21.88
CA ARG A 929 25.36 -18.82 21.08
C ARG A 929 26.60 -18.46 21.88
N THR A 930 26.44 -18.05 23.13
CA THR A 930 27.55 -17.72 24.03
C THR A 930 28.40 -18.95 24.33
N ARG A 931 27.76 -20.10 24.58
CA ARG A 931 28.50 -21.35 24.82
C ARG A 931 29.21 -21.87 23.57
N LYS A 932 28.61 -21.74 22.38
CA LYS A 932 29.27 -22.05 21.10
C LYS A 932 30.55 -21.25 20.93
N ILE A 933 30.50 -19.94 21.17
CA ILE A 933 31.68 -19.06 21.11
C ILE A 933 32.75 -19.55 22.09
N GLN A 934 32.36 -19.88 23.33
CA GLN A 934 33.30 -20.41 24.33
C GLN A 934 33.91 -21.76 23.92
N LEU A 935 33.14 -22.61 23.26
CA LEU A 935 33.59 -23.92 22.76
C LEU A 935 34.57 -23.76 21.61
N ASP A 936 34.28 -22.88 20.65
CA ASP A 936 35.19 -22.51 19.57
C ASP A 936 36.49 -21.91 20.12
N GLU A 937 36.40 -20.99 21.09
CA GLU A 937 37.55 -20.38 21.76
C GLU A 937 38.39 -21.41 22.53
N SER A 938 37.76 -22.45 23.10
CA SER A 938 38.47 -23.48 23.87
C SER A 938 39.13 -24.54 22.98
N ILE A 939 38.45 -25.02 21.94
CA ILE A 939 38.87 -26.17 21.14
C ILE A 939 39.75 -25.74 19.96
N ARG A 940 39.46 -24.61 19.30
CA ARG A 940 40.16 -24.19 18.08
C ARG A 940 41.66 -23.94 18.31
N PRO A 941 42.11 -23.33 19.42
CA PRO A 941 43.54 -23.21 19.72
C PRO A 941 44.22 -24.58 19.91
N GLN A 942 43.53 -25.54 20.55
CA GLN A 942 44.07 -26.89 20.76
C GLN A 942 44.25 -27.64 19.43
N ILE A 943 43.33 -27.47 18.47
CA ILE A 943 43.47 -28.00 17.11
C ILE A 943 44.67 -27.37 16.39
N VAL A 944 44.85 -26.06 16.53
CA VAL A 944 45.97 -25.34 15.92
C VAL A 944 47.30 -25.79 16.52
N ASP A 945 47.38 -25.97 17.83
CA ASP A 945 48.60 -26.42 18.50
C ASP A 945 48.92 -27.88 18.19
N ALA A 946 47.91 -28.75 18.12
CA ALA A 946 48.09 -30.12 17.62
C ALA A 946 48.62 -30.13 16.17
N LYS A 947 48.08 -29.29 15.28
CA LYS A 947 48.59 -29.15 13.90
C LYS A 947 50.03 -28.67 13.86
N LYS A 948 50.40 -27.66 14.66
CA LYS A 948 51.79 -27.19 14.77
C LYS A 948 52.71 -28.30 15.26
N MET A 949 52.24 -29.09 16.24
CA MET A 949 53.02 -30.19 16.80
C MET A 949 53.23 -31.31 15.78
N ILE A 950 52.21 -31.65 15.00
CA ILE A 950 52.32 -32.57 13.85
C ILE A 950 53.33 -32.02 12.83
N SER A 951 53.21 -30.75 12.43
CA SER A 951 54.18 -30.14 11.49
C SER A 951 55.60 -30.07 12.05
N LEU A 952 55.79 -29.88 13.35
CA LEU A 952 57.11 -29.95 14.00
C LEU A 952 57.68 -31.36 13.97
N LEU A 953 56.85 -32.39 14.18
CA LEU A 953 57.24 -33.80 14.06
C LEU A 953 57.60 -34.16 12.60
N GLU A 954 56.83 -33.66 11.62
CA GLU A 954 57.14 -33.78 10.20
C GLU A 954 58.48 -33.09 9.84
N CYS A 955 58.70 -31.87 10.33
CA CYS A 955 59.96 -31.13 10.14
C CYS A 955 61.16 -31.83 10.78
N LEU A 956 61.00 -32.45 11.96
CA LEU A 956 62.06 -33.23 12.61
C LEU A 956 62.35 -34.54 11.83
N ALA A 957 61.32 -35.17 11.26
CA ALA A 957 61.50 -36.33 10.38
C ALA A 957 62.22 -35.95 9.07
N LEU A 958 62.00 -34.74 8.54
CA LEU A 958 62.68 -34.19 7.38
C LEU A 958 64.12 -33.71 7.70
N ALA A 959 64.34 -33.12 8.87
CA ALA A 959 65.67 -32.67 9.32
C ALA A 959 66.66 -33.84 9.52
N GLU A 960 66.16 -35.06 9.80
CA GLU A 960 66.96 -36.28 9.85
C GLU A 960 67.32 -36.80 8.43
N GLN A 961 66.54 -36.45 7.40
CA GLN A 961 66.88 -36.66 5.98
C GLN A 961 67.84 -35.59 5.43
N GLU A 962 67.87 -34.39 6.01
CA GLU A 962 68.69 -33.26 5.56
C GLU A 962 70.10 -33.18 6.19
N SER A 963 70.48 -34.13 7.06
CA SER A 963 71.82 -34.16 7.66
C SER A 963 72.97 -34.53 6.70
N GLU A 964 72.71 -34.70 5.40
CA GLU A 964 73.74 -34.87 4.37
C GLU A 964 73.84 -33.71 3.36
N VAL A 965 72.94 -32.72 3.38
CA VAL A 965 72.93 -31.66 2.33
C VAL A 965 72.61 -30.28 2.91
N GLN A 966 73.51 -29.76 3.75
CA GLN A 966 73.59 -28.33 4.03
C GLN A 966 74.94 -27.77 3.60
N LYS A 967 74.98 -27.16 2.42
CA LYS A 967 75.77 -25.97 2.08
C LYS A 967 75.38 -25.53 0.67
N GLU A 968 75.02 -24.24 0.53
CA GLU A 968 74.67 -23.53 -0.71
C GLU A 968 73.18 -23.49 -1.08
N ALA A 969 72.40 -22.62 -0.43
CA ALA A 969 71.32 -21.86 -1.07
C ALA A 969 70.58 -21.00 -0.02
N SER A 970 71.13 -19.84 0.30
CA SER A 970 70.38 -18.80 0.98
C SER A 970 70.61 -17.51 0.23
N GLN A 971 69.81 -17.28 -0.83
CA GLN A 971 69.33 -15.97 -1.32
C GLN A 971 68.65 -15.92 -2.70
N HIS A 972 67.96 -16.98 -3.20
CA HIS A 972 67.23 -16.85 -4.48
C HIS A 972 65.84 -17.49 -4.47
N THR A 973 64.84 -16.72 -4.88
CA THR A 973 63.47 -17.20 -5.16
C THR A 973 63.52 -18.02 -6.46
N PRO A 974 63.15 -19.31 -6.45
CA PRO A 974 63.13 -20.16 -7.64
C PRO A 974 62.29 -19.54 -8.77
N LEU A 975 62.74 -19.66 -10.03
CA LEU A 975 62.10 -19.06 -11.20
C LEU A 975 60.59 -19.35 -11.27
N HIS A 976 60.17 -20.57 -10.91
CA HIS A 976 58.77 -21.01 -10.91
C HIS A 976 57.87 -20.29 -9.88
N LEU A 977 58.44 -19.62 -8.87
CA LEU A 977 57.69 -18.91 -7.82
C LEU A 977 57.45 -17.42 -8.12
N LEU A 978 58.15 -16.82 -9.10
CA LEU A 978 58.00 -15.38 -9.41
C LEU A 978 56.55 -14.99 -9.76
N SER A 979 55.86 -15.75 -10.62
CA SER A 979 54.46 -15.43 -10.94
C SER A 979 53.55 -15.46 -9.70
N ASN A 980 53.80 -16.32 -8.72
CA ASN A 980 52.99 -16.34 -7.50
C ASN A 980 53.30 -15.12 -6.62
N VAL A 981 54.57 -14.69 -6.55
CA VAL A 981 54.96 -13.49 -5.79
C VAL A 981 54.35 -12.22 -6.39
N TYR A 982 54.40 -12.08 -7.71
CA TYR A 982 53.97 -10.84 -8.39
C TYR A 982 52.48 -10.81 -8.73
N PHE A 983 51.87 -11.95 -9.03
CA PHE A 983 50.46 -12.04 -9.46
C PHE A 983 49.57 -12.86 -8.54
N GLY A 984 50.11 -13.39 -7.44
CA GLY A 984 49.39 -14.17 -6.45
C GLY A 984 49.16 -15.62 -6.86
N THR A 985 48.86 -16.45 -5.86
CA THR A 985 48.42 -17.83 -6.08
C THR A 985 47.09 -17.88 -6.84
N VAL A 986 46.71 -19.05 -7.37
CA VAL A 986 45.41 -19.22 -8.06
C VAL A 986 44.24 -18.83 -7.16
N THR A 987 44.33 -19.17 -5.87
CA THR A 987 43.34 -18.80 -4.84
C THR A 987 43.31 -17.31 -4.54
N GLU A 988 44.46 -16.64 -4.44
CA GLU A 988 44.51 -15.19 -4.24
C GLU A 988 43.93 -14.43 -5.44
N ARG A 989 44.21 -14.88 -6.67
CA ARG A 989 43.63 -14.29 -7.88
C ARG A 989 42.11 -14.45 -7.97
N ALA A 990 41.58 -15.59 -7.54
CA ALA A 990 40.14 -15.84 -7.50
C ALA A 990 39.42 -14.92 -6.50
N ASN A 991 40.09 -14.54 -5.41
CA ASN A 991 39.53 -13.73 -4.33
C ASN A 991 39.82 -12.22 -4.48
N ALA A 992 40.74 -11.82 -5.35
CA ALA A 992 41.14 -10.43 -5.53
C ALA A 992 40.16 -9.65 -6.43
N ALA A 993 39.81 -8.43 -6.02
CA ALA A 993 38.84 -7.55 -6.70
C ALA A 993 39.19 -7.23 -8.17
N PHE A 994 40.46 -7.36 -8.57
CA PHE A 994 40.94 -7.06 -9.93
C PHE A 994 41.37 -8.30 -10.72
N GLY A 995 41.18 -9.51 -10.19
CA GLY A 995 41.63 -10.78 -10.79
C GLY A 995 43.15 -11.00 -10.75
N LEU A 996 43.88 -10.12 -10.05
CA LEU A 996 45.34 -10.20 -9.82
C LEU A 996 45.59 -10.18 -8.31
N GLY A 997 46.34 -11.14 -7.79
CA GLY A 997 46.84 -11.16 -6.41
C GLY A 997 48.30 -10.73 -6.35
N GLY A 998 48.97 -11.03 -5.23
CA GLY A 998 50.39 -10.73 -5.03
C GLY A 998 50.74 -9.25 -5.19
N LEU A 999 52.01 -8.97 -5.48
CA LEU A 999 52.55 -7.60 -5.45
C LEU A 999 51.84 -6.62 -6.41
N PHE A 1000 51.41 -7.09 -7.59
CA PHE A 1000 50.69 -6.25 -8.55
C PHE A 1000 49.19 -6.12 -8.23
N GLY A 1001 48.59 -7.12 -7.58
CA GLY A 1001 47.24 -7.02 -7.02
C GLY A 1001 47.16 -5.96 -5.93
N ASP A 1002 48.08 -6.01 -4.97
CA ASP A 1002 48.19 -5.03 -3.89
C ASP A 1002 48.40 -3.61 -4.43
N TYR A 1003 49.24 -3.47 -5.47
CA TYR A 1003 49.44 -2.21 -6.17
C TYR A 1003 48.15 -1.64 -6.76
N LEU A 1004 47.33 -2.47 -7.44
CA LEU A 1004 46.08 -2.00 -8.03
C LEU A 1004 45.06 -1.61 -6.95
N GLN A 1005 45.01 -2.34 -5.85
CA GLN A 1005 44.14 -2.02 -4.72
C GLN A 1005 44.54 -0.72 -4.01
N GLU A 1006 45.82 -0.54 -3.70
CA GLU A 1006 46.33 0.70 -3.10
C GLU A 1006 46.10 1.90 -4.01
N ARG A 1007 46.29 1.72 -5.33
CA ARG A 1007 45.98 2.75 -6.32
C ARG A 1007 44.50 3.09 -6.36
N ALA A 1008 43.62 2.09 -6.38
CA ALA A 1008 42.17 2.30 -6.40
C ALA A 1008 41.74 3.10 -5.17
N ASN A 1009 42.26 2.78 -3.99
CA ASN A 1009 41.99 3.51 -2.76
C ASN A 1009 42.54 4.94 -2.80
N THR A 1010 43.74 5.15 -3.36
CA THR A 1010 44.39 6.47 -3.39
C THR A 1010 43.74 7.41 -4.41
N PHE A 1011 43.27 6.89 -5.55
CA PHE A 1011 42.78 7.70 -6.67
C PHE A 1011 41.29 7.47 -6.98
N TRP A 1012 40.52 6.90 -6.05
CA TRP A 1012 39.12 6.50 -6.26
C TRP A 1012 38.27 7.60 -6.90
N PHE A 1013 38.44 8.85 -6.46
CA PHE A 1013 37.66 9.98 -6.99
C PHE A 1013 38.02 10.33 -8.44
N ASN A 1014 39.32 10.31 -8.79
CA ASN A 1014 39.76 10.57 -10.16
C ASN A 1014 39.40 9.42 -11.10
N ASP A 1015 39.43 8.18 -10.59
CA ASP A 1015 39.04 7.00 -11.35
C ASP A 1015 37.51 6.93 -11.52
N LEU A 1016 36.71 7.46 -10.58
CA LEU A 1016 35.25 7.65 -10.72
C LEU A 1016 34.91 8.68 -11.81
N ILE A 1017 35.60 9.83 -11.84
CA ILE A 1017 35.37 10.83 -12.90
C ILE A 1017 35.82 10.27 -14.26
N SER A 1018 36.97 9.57 -14.29
CA SER A 1018 37.49 8.96 -15.51
C SER A 1018 36.62 7.81 -16.00
N SER A 1019 35.96 7.04 -15.11
CA SER A 1019 35.05 5.96 -15.49
C SER A 1019 33.76 6.50 -16.12
N ILE A 1020 33.24 7.63 -15.64
CA ILE A 1020 32.10 8.33 -16.26
C ILE A 1020 32.50 8.85 -17.65
N ALA A 1021 33.70 9.42 -17.78
CA ALA A 1021 34.24 9.85 -19.07
C ALA A 1021 34.47 8.67 -20.04
N ALA A 1022 34.96 7.53 -19.55
CA ALA A 1022 35.13 6.31 -20.33
C ALA A 1022 33.80 5.66 -20.71
N PHE A 1023 32.75 5.79 -19.89
CA PHE A 1023 31.41 5.35 -20.27
C PHE A 1023 30.84 6.21 -21.42
N ALA A 1024 31.02 7.54 -21.34
CA ALA A 1024 30.54 8.46 -22.38
C ALA A 1024 31.36 8.40 -23.69
N LEU A 1025 32.67 8.16 -23.60
CA LEU A 1025 33.60 8.15 -24.75
C LEU A 1025 34.07 6.74 -25.15
N GLY A 1026 33.51 5.70 -24.54
CA GLY A 1026 33.92 4.30 -24.77
C GLY A 1026 33.77 3.85 -26.22
N CYS A 1027 32.79 4.41 -26.94
CA CYS A 1027 32.61 4.17 -28.38
C CYS A 1027 33.79 4.65 -29.25
N PHE A 1028 34.69 5.49 -28.71
CA PHE A 1028 35.90 5.97 -29.38
C PHE A 1028 37.18 5.28 -28.86
N GLY A 1029 37.05 4.20 -28.08
CA GLY A 1029 38.19 3.44 -27.56
C GLY A 1029 38.94 4.14 -26.41
N TYR A 1030 38.32 5.13 -25.76
CA TYR A 1030 38.92 5.76 -24.58
C TYR A 1030 38.94 4.78 -23.40
N LYS A 1031 40.12 4.53 -22.83
CA LYS A 1031 40.33 3.70 -21.64
C LYS A 1031 40.85 4.55 -20.48
N THR A 1032 40.38 4.26 -19.26
CA THR A 1032 40.88 4.96 -18.08
C THR A 1032 42.32 4.56 -17.78
N GLY A 1033 43.04 5.40 -17.04
CA GLY A 1033 44.39 5.06 -16.60
C GLY A 1033 44.45 3.82 -15.70
N ALA A 1034 43.38 3.53 -14.94
CA ALA A 1034 43.28 2.30 -14.15
C ALA A 1034 43.10 1.07 -15.06
N GLN A 1035 42.20 1.17 -16.05
CA GLN A 1035 41.97 0.10 -17.04
C GLN A 1035 43.23 -0.22 -17.84
N LEU A 1036 43.96 0.79 -18.33
CA LEU A 1036 45.21 0.57 -19.08
C LEU A 1036 46.28 -0.18 -18.26
N ARG A 1037 46.39 0.10 -16.96
CA ARG A 1037 47.35 -0.58 -16.08
C ARG A 1037 46.94 -2.01 -15.76
N GLN A 1038 45.65 -2.23 -15.48
CA GLN A 1038 45.12 -3.57 -15.25
C GLN A 1038 45.25 -4.43 -16.52
N GLU A 1039 44.95 -3.87 -17.68
CA GLU A 1039 45.06 -4.55 -18.97
C GLU A 1039 46.52 -4.91 -19.28
N TYR A 1040 47.46 -3.99 -19.13
CA TYR A 1040 48.89 -4.28 -19.28
C TYR A 1040 49.34 -5.41 -18.32
N LEU A 1041 48.97 -5.34 -17.04
CA LEU A 1041 49.38 -6.35 -16.06
C LEU A 1041 48.80 -7.74 -16.36
N THR A 1042 47.51 -7.81 -16.74
CA THR A 1042 46.79 -9.08 -16.92
C THR A 1042 47.01 -9.68 -18.31
N ASN A 1043 47.06 -8.84 -19.35
CA ASN A 1043 47.04 -9.30 -20.74
C ASN A 1043 48.41 -9.28 -21.42
N GLU A 1044 49.38 -8.54 -20.89
CA GLU A 1044 50.72 -8.43 -21.49
C GLU A 1044 51.79 -9.00 -20.55
N LEU A 1045 51.90 -8.48 -19.33
CA LEU A 1045 52.98 -8.84 -18.42
C LEU A 1045 52.82 -10.23 -17.81
N GLN A 1046 51.63 -10.58 -17.31
CA GLN A 1046 51.39 -11.90 -16.72
C GLN A 1046 51.59 -13.03 -17.74
N PRO A 1047 51.05 -12.97 -18.97
CA PRO A 1047 51.30 -14.00 -19.98
C PRO A 1047 52.77 -14.10 -20.35
N ALA A 1048 53.47 -12.97 -20.56
CA ALA A 1048 54.89 -12.99 -20.89
C ALA A 1048 55.73 -13.64 -19.77
N LEU A 1049 55.44 -13.34 -18.50
CA LEU A 1049 56.13 -13.97 -17.37
C LEU A 1049 55.81 -15.45 -17.28
N THR A 1050 54.54 -15.84 -17.46
CA THR A 1050 54.11 -17.25 -17.42
C THR A 1050 54.77 -18.05 -18.55
N THR A 1051 54.82 -17.50 -19.77
CA THR A 1051 55.48 -18.14 -20.92
C THR A 1051 56.97 -18.34 -20.66
N TYR A 1052 57.66 -17.32 -20.14
CA TYR A 1052 59.07 -17.44 -19.76
C TYR A 1052 59.31 -18.48 -18.66
N GLN A 1053 58.45 -18.53 -17.64
CA GLN A 1053 58.56 -19.53 -16.57
C GLN A 1053 58.33 -20.97 -17.04
N ASN A 1054 57.38 -21.17 -17.97
CA ASN A 1054 57.09 -22.49 -18.51
C ASN A 1054 58.17 -22.97 -19.48
N GLU A 1055 58.73 -22.05 -20.26
CA GLU A 1055 59.74 -22.33 -21.28
C GLU A 1055 60.82 -21.23 -21.25
N PRO A 1056 61.86 -21.36 -20.39
CA PRO A 1056 62.91 -20.35 -20.22
C PRO A 1056 63.90 -20.35 -21.38
N THR A 1057 63.44 -19.85 -22.53
CA THR A 1057 64.27 -19.65 -23.73
C THR A 1057 64.73 -18.20 -23.81
N MET A 1058 65.84 -17.94 -24.52
CA MET A 1058 66.33 -16.57 -24.72
C MET A 1058 65.30 -15.70 -25.46
N GLU A 1059 64.51 -16.28 -26.36
CA GLU A 1059 63.42 -15.59 -27.06
C GLU A 1059 62.34 -15.13 -26.09
N HIS A 1060 61.83 -16.02 -25.22
CA HIS A 1060 60.82 -15.67 -24.22
C HIS A 1060 61.35 -14.72 -23.13
N TYR A 1061 62.64 -14.81 -22.80
CA TYR A 1061 63.30 -13.85 -21.92
C TYR A 1061 63.30 -12.45 -22.55
N GLU A 1062 63.71 -12.33 -23.82
CA GLU A 1062 63.72 -11.05 -24.52
C GLU A 1062 62.31 -10.46 -24.64
N ASP A 1063 61.31 -11.28 -24.92
CA ASP A 1063 59.90 -10.87 -24.97
C ASP A 1063 59.42 -10.33 -23.62
N LEU A 1064 59.69 -11.03 -22.52
CA LEU A 1064 59.34 -10.56 -21.17
C LEU A 1064 60.04 -9.25 -20.82
N ILE A 1065 61.34 -9.12 -21.13
CA ILE A 1065 62.09 -7.89 -20.88
C ILE A 1065 61.55 -6.73 -21.74
N ASN A 1066 61.13 -7.00 -22.98
CA ASN A 1066 60.52 -5.98 -23.84
C ASN A 1066 59.18 -5.51 -23.29
N VAL A 1067 58.31 -6.43 -22.85
CA VAL A 1067 57.03 -6.07 -22.19
C VAL A 1067 57.27 -5.23 -20.94
N ILE A 1068 58.24 -5.62 -20.09
CA ILE A 1068 58.63 -4.84 -18.91
C ILE A 1068 59.11 -3.43 -19.31
N LYS A 1069 59.95 -3.30 -20.34
CA LYS A 1069 60.42 -2.00 -20.83
C LYS A 1069 59.28 -1.13 -21.35
N ASP A 1070 58.33 -1.70 -22.07
CA ASP A 1070 57.17 -0.99 -22.60
C ASP A 1070 56.29 -0.46 -21.47
N GLY A 1071 56.02 -1.29 -20.45
CA GLY A 1071 55.30 -0.85 -19.24
C GLY A 1071 56.00 0.28 -18.49
N LYS A 1072 57.34 0.25 -18.41
CA LYS A 1072 58.13 1.33 -17.79
C LYS A 1072 58.02 2.65 -18.57
N ILE A 1073 57.87 2.59 -19.89
CA ILE A 1073 57.66 3.77 -20.76
C ILE A 1073 56.21 4.27 -20.65
N GLN A 1074 55.25 3.37 -20.67
CA GLN A 1074 53.81 3.69 -20.69
C GLN A 1074 53.31 4.24 -19.35
N PHE A 1075 53.93 3.85 -18.23
CA PHE A 1075 53.47 4.21 -16.88
C PHE A 1075 54.54 4.93 -16.05
N PRO A 1076 54.93 6.17 -16.42
CA PRO A 1076 55.84 6.97 -15.60
C PRO A 1076 55.21 7.35 -14.24
N PRO A 1077 56.04 7.57 -13.19
CA PRO A 1077 55.58 7.98 -11.88
C PRO A 1077 54.91 9.35 -11.98
N ARG A 1078 53.76 9.50 -11.31
CA ARG A 1078 52.95 10.73 -11.38
C ARG A 1078 53.43 11.84 -10.44
N THR A 1079 54.21 11.51 -9.41
CA THR A 1079 54.74 12.48 -8.44
C THR A 1079 56.26 12.58 -8.59
N ALA A 1080 56.76 13.81 -8.81
CA ALA A 1080 58.15 14.03 -9.18
C ALA A 1080 59.13 14.04 -7.99
N HIS A 1081 58.69 14.16 -6.72
CA HIS A 1081 59.59 14.65 -5.66
C HIS A 1081 59.54 13.97 -4.26
N ASN A 1082 58.83 12.85 -4.05
CA ASN A 1082 58.88 12.12 -2.76
C ASN A 1082 59.39 10.68 -2.96
N GLU A 1083 60.59 10.37 -2.48
CA GLU A 1083 61.24 9.04 -2.60
C GLU A 1083 60.40 7.91 -1.97
N THR A 1084 59.64 8.20 -0.91
CA THR A 1084 58.77 7.22 -0.23
C THR A 1084 57.54 6.82 -1.06
N GLU A 1085 57.04 7.68 -1.94
CA GLU A 1085 55.91 7.35 -2.84
C GLU A 1085 56.36 6.63 -4.11
N GLN A 1086 57.63 6.77 -4.52
CA GLN A 1086 58.15 6.12 -5.72
C GLN A 1086 58.17 4.59 -5.59
N ASN A 1087 58.39 4.05 -4.39
CA ASN A 1087 58.41 2.61 -4.11
C ASN A 1087 57.02 1.94 -4.25
N LYS A 1088 55.95 2.75 -4.26
CA LYS A 1088 54.57 2.29 -4.48
C LYS A 1088 54.14 2.39 -5.94
N SER A 1089 54.98 2.92 -6.82
CA SER A 1089 54.65 3.07 -8.24
C SER A 1089 54.79 1.76 -9.01
N LEU A 1090 53.98 1.58 -10.07
CA LEU A 1090 54.12 0.46 -10.99
C LEU A 1090 55.53 0.38 -11.59
N LEU A 1091 56.15 1.53 -11.87
CA LEU A 1091 57.53 1.60 -12.35
C LEU A 1091 58.53 0.94 -11.38
N SER A 1092 58.37 1.17 -10.07
CA SER A 1092 59.24 0.55 -9.06
C SER A 1092 59.04 -0.96 -9.02
N LYS A 1093 57.78 -1.44 -9.04
CA LYS A 1093 57.46 -2.87 -9.07
C LYS A 1093 57.98 -3.55 -10.34
N LEU A 1094 57.90 -2.90 -11.50
CA LEU A 1094 58.44 -3.40 -12.76
C LEU A 1094 59.98 -3.46 -12.77
N ARG A 1095 60.67 -2.50 -12.14
CA ARG A 1095 62.14 -2.55 -11.98
C ARG A 1095 62.57 -3.68 -11.05
N GLN A 1096 61.78 -3.95 -10.01
CA GLN A 1096 62.03 -5.06 -9.11
C GLN A 1096 61.91 -6.39 -9.86
N LEU A 1097 60.82 -6.57 -10.62
CA LEU A 1097 60.62 -7.76 -11.45
C LEU A 1097 61.75 -7.92 -12.48
N GLU A 1098 62.14 -6.85 -13.18
CA GLU A 1098 63.25 -6.86 -14.15
C GLU A 1098 64.55 -7.35 -13.51
N ALA A 1099 64.89 -6.84 -12.32
CA ALA A 1099 66.11 -7.22 -11.62
C ALA A 1099 66.09 -8.70 -11.19
N GLU A 1100 64.96 -9.18 -10.68
CA GLU A 1100 64.81 -10.58 -10.25
C GLU A 1100 64.83 -11.55 -11.45
N VAL A 1101 64.24 -11.16 -12.59
CA VAL A 1101 64.28 -11.93 -13.84
C VAL A 1101 65.69 -11.97 -14.44
N ILE A 1102 66.41 -10.85 -14.47
CA ILE A 1102 67.81 -10.79 -14.94
C ILE A 1102 68.70 -11.70 -14.08
N ASN A 1103 68.56 -11.63 -12.75
CA ASN A 1103 69.35 -12.44 -11.83
C ASN A 1103 69.05 -13.94 -11.99
N SER A 1104 67.77 -14.29 -12.23
CA SER A 1104 67.38 -15.70 -12.44
C SER A 1104 67.90 -16.26 -13.76
N ASN A 1105 67.84 -15.48 -14.86
CA ASN A 1105 68.32 -15.91 -16.17
C ASN A 1105 69.86 -16.03 -16.23
N LEU A 1106 70.60 -15.15 -15.53
CA LEU A 1106 72.05 -15.24 -15.43
C LEU A 1106 72.50 -16.57 -14.80
N ASN A 1107 71.76 -17.06 -13.79
CA ASN A 1107 72.08 -18.31 -13.11
C ASN A 1107 71.75 -19.55 -13.96
N GLU A 1108 70.62 -19.56 -14.67
CA GLU A 1108 70.27 -20.67 -15.57
C GLU A 1108 71.22 -20.75 -16.78
N LEU A 1109 71.65 -19.62 -17.33
CA LEU A 1109 72.64 -19.60 -18.41
C LEU A 1109 74.03 -20.05 -17.95
N THR A 1110 74.46 -19.72 -16.72
CA THR A 1110 75.71 -20.25 -16.15
C THR A 1110 75.64 -21.75 -15.87
N ASP A 1111 74.50 -22.28 -15.42
CA ASP A 1111 74.33 -23.73 -15.21
C ASP A 1111 74.30 -24.50 -16.53
N ILE A 1112 73.75 -23.92 -17.60
CA ILE A 1112 73.76 -24.53 -18.94
C ILE A 1112 75.17 -24.50 -19.55
N ASP A 1113 75.94 -23.43 -19.36
CA ASP A 1113 77.32 -23.31 -19.89
C ASP A 1113 78.32 -24.15 -19.07
N GLU A 1114 78.18 -24.24 -17.74
CA GLU A 1114 78.97 -25.15 -16.92
C GLU A 1114 78.69 -26.62 -17.26
N ASN A 1115 77.43 -27.02 -17.46
CA ASN A 1115 77.10 -28.38 -17.91
C ASN A 1115 77.54 -28.67 -19.36
N ARG A 1116 77.57 -27.65 -20.24
CA ARG A 1116 78.12 -27.79 -21.61
C ARG A 1116 79.64 -27.88 -21.61
N VAL A 1117 80.32 -27.15 -20.74
CA VAL A 1117 81.77 -27.23 -20.55
C VAL A 1117 82.15 -28.55 -19.87
N GLN A 1118 81.38 -29.04 -18.90
CA GLN A 1118 81.57 -30.37 -18.29
C GLN A 1118 81.39 -31.48 -19.34
N SER A 1119 80.33 -31.45 -20.14
CA SER A 1119 80.09 -32.45 -21.19
C SER A 1119 81.08 -32.38 -22.36
N SER A 1120 81.68 -31.21 -22.62
CA SER A 1120 82.76 -31.04 -23.62
C SER A 1120 84.15 -31.36 -23.07
N ILE A 1121 84.31 -31.47 -21.74
CA ILE A 1121 85.51 -31.98 -21.06
C ILE A 1121 85.43 -33.51 -20.90
N GLU A 1122 84.23 -34.09 -20.94
CA GLU A 1122 83.98 -35.53 -20.87
C GLU A 1122 83.83 -36.24 -22.24
N MET A 1123 83.95 -35.51 -23.36
CA MET A 1123 84.20 -36.05 -24.72
C MET A 1123 85.64 -35.81 -25.14
#